data_AF-A0A5D6YMD5-F1
#
_entry.id   AF-A0A5D6YMD5-F1
#
_cell.length_a   1.000
_cell.length_b   1.000
_cell.length_c   1.000
_cell.angle_alpha   90.00
_cell.angle_beta   90.00
_cell.angle_gamma   90.00
#
_symmetry.space_group_name_H-M   'P 1'
#
loop_
_entity.id
_entity.type
_entity.pdbx_description
1 polymer ?
#
loop_
_entity_poly.entity_id
_entity_poly.type
_entity_poly.pdbx_seq_one_letter_code
_entity_poly.pdbx_strand_id
1 'polypeptide(L)'
;MELERGKLKASLSMPLFFVDKHQEWTDYVRHLLWTTSSGMEPHVLEVESAELRHTHFPTCSRPGPFPRKRLLTTVMLVLRPFAVSVALLAAQCFFSELASVDAACNSFSARYNKVLEGICVCTAAECDTVSNGYLSIGAKEAAVYQTSKAGSRLAYTTIAVSPANASAIVDIVVDTTVRYQKIIGFGGAFTDAAAINVYQMEAAVQQKLVDAYFSEFGLQYTLARIPIASTDFSTSIYSYNAVVDDFEMKNFSIDVDKTPTSNKLAFIKRAIEKSRVGLRELRFFASAWAPPAWMTEGNSTINAKLKGAAGEPYWKALALYYSKFIDAYEAEGVPIWGLTTQNEPVKQTALKYWQSLRFDTAQERDWIKKDLGPLLKAKHPDVKLMIMDDQKSLLPSWNGALQDPEARQYVDGVGVHWYMNLDFVSKTAGNFAEMSNWQQANPDLFILATEACEGYLIEGLGTGAGTKLLQPEMVWKRGEVYARDIINDLANYATGWMDWNLVLDTKGGPTWVENNVDSPILVDEVGKSEFYKQPMYYVMGHFSKFLPPGSVRVKLELSANATAALANVDRVAFFTPENQVVLVLHNRDQTEKVVRVNLAFEGRTALLLLLVLDAADAKCANWSARFQRNLEGVCVCNATSCDALTSDHLSLERNQGVVFQTSLAGDRLAHAALSTAEGVDAAADFVINSAMQFQKIIGFGGAFTDAAAINVYKTDKDMQQHILDAYFGKSGLQYTVGRIPISSTDFSTSVYSYNEVADDLEMKSFSIDVDKTPTSNKLEFIQRALKVSERNVTLFASSWAPPVWMTKENTTLNCHIKGDKYWTALALYYSKFFSAYESEGVRIWGLTTQNEPIRQLGAPKAWQSLRFTAEEERDFIKKNLGPIMKQNHPDVKIIIMDDQKDEILKWNASLVDPEARQYVSGIGVHWYKNLDFVAESLGNFKELARFHELNPDVFILATEACAGSLIEGLGTGAGVRILEREVVWKRGEIYARDIINDLANYASGWTDWNLVLDTKGGPNWAENNVDAPILVDEVGGKEFYKQPMYYIMGHFSKFLTPGSVQVAMNVSAAVNDAFKKVDRVAFVTPEQQLAIVLSNREATEKTVRFSLSSEKRSFQVVLPGNAVQTIMVATGSAVASNNGSSEIPAPTSLAVRAGAQFSLALLFWIATLVA
;
A
#
# COMPACT_ATOMS: atom_id res chain seq x y z
N MET A 1 -70.97 4.89 -41.59
CA MET A 1 -71.01 4.48 -40.15
C MET A 1 -69.94 5.28 -39.41
N GLU A 2 -70.12 6.56 -39.11
CA GLU A 2 -71.35 7.32 -38.71
C GLU A 2 -71.96 6.87 -37.38
N LEU A 3 -72.50 7.77 -36.55
CA LEU A 3 -72.21 9.20 -36.32
C LEU A 3 -72.98 9.67 -35.06
N GLU A 4 -72.36 10.49 -34.19
CA GLU A 4 -73.05 11.44 -33.28
C GLU A 4 -74.04 10.87 -32.20
N ARG A 5 -74.52 11.59 -31.16
CA ARG A 5 -74.35 13.01 -30.73
C ARG A 5 -74.54 13.25 -29.22
N GLY A 6 -73.65 14.05 -28.60
CA GLY A 6 -73.97 14.98 -27.48
C GLY A 6 -74.17 14.41 -26.06
N LYS A 7 -73.99 15.18 -24.96
CA LYS A 7 -73.65 16.62 -24.78
C LYS A 7 -72.89 16.86 -23.44
N LEU A 8 -71.86 17.73 -23.48
CA LEU A 8 -71.55 18.89 -22.59
C LEU A 8 -72.02 18.85 -21.10
N LYS A 9 -71.21 19.14 -20.06
CA LYS A 9 -70.28 20.29 -19.77
C LYS A 9 -69.31 19.90 -18.59
N ALA A 10 -68.21 20.57 -18.25
CA ALA A 10 -67.39 21.64 -18.89
C ALA A 10 -66.02 21.83 -18.16
N SER A 11 -65.04 22.40 -18.88
CA SER A 11 -64.02 23.41 -18.44
C SER A 11 -63.12 23.20 -17.21
N LEU A 12 -61.81 23.50 -17.23
CA LEU A 12 -60.86 23.81 -18.33
C LEU A 12 -59.40 23.55 -17.86
N SER A 13 -58.39 23.78 -18.71
CA SER A 13 -57.07 23.12 -18.58
C SER A 13 -55.85 23.90 -19.12
N MET A 14 -54.64 23.46 -18.68
CA MET A 14 -53.37 23.41 -19.48
C MET A 14 -52.55 24.74 -19.65
N PRO A 15 -51.29 24.74 -20.20
CA PRO A 15 -50.07 24.10 -19.62
C PRO A 15 -48.69 24.79 -19.94
N LEU A 16 -47.57 24.11 -19.58
CA LEU A 16 -46.26 23.96 -20.28
C LEU A 16 -45.43 25.18 -20.80
N PHE A 17 -44.22 25.35 -20.21
CA PHE A 17 -42.87 25.62 -20.78
C PHE A 17 -42.70 26.37 -22.14
N PHE A 18 -41.90 27.47 -22.16
CA PHE A 18 -40.50 27.50 -22.69
C PHE A 18 -39.82 28.92 -22.68
N VAL A 19 -38.46 28.93 -22.63
CA VAL A 19 -37.48 29.94 -23.15
C VAL A 19 -37.20 31.30 -22.42
N ASP A 20 -35.89 31.49 -22.14
CA ASP A 20 -34.98 32.67 -21.96
C ASP A 20 -35.14 33.86 -20.96
N LYS A 21 -33.98 34.13 -20.32
CA LYS A 21 -33.27 35.40 -19.95
C LYS A 21 -33.81 36.48 -18.98
N HIS A 22 -32.82 36.96 -18.19
CA HIS A 22 -32.52 38.34 -17.74
C HIS A 22 -33.35 39.49 -18.37
N GLN A 23 -33.64 40.62 -17.70
CA GLN A 23 -32.94 41.36 -16.62
C GLN A 23 -33.93 42.41 -16.02
N GLU A 24 -33.88 42.92 -14.77
CA GLU A 24 -33.10 44.10 -14.29
C GLU A 24 -33.56 44.57 -12.86
N TRP A 25 -32.62 45.12 -12.07
CA TRP A 25 -32.73 46.25 -11.09
C TRP A 25 -33.67 46.13 -9.83
N THR A 26 -33.15 45.99 -8.59
CA THR A 26 -32.65 47.00 -7.59
C THR A 26 -33.76 47.79 -6.85
N ASP A 27 -33.61 48.32 -5.63
CA ASP A 27 -32.48 49.08 -5.04
C ASP A 27 -32.59 49.31 -3.49
N TYR A 28 -31.64 50.05 -2.89
CA TYR A 28 -31.64 50.75 -1.56
C TYR A 28 -31.42 49.87 -0.29
N VAL A 29 -30.54 50.14 0.71
CA VAL A 29 -29.65 51.28 1.16
C VAL A 29 -28.46 50.69 2.01
N ARG A 30 -27.38 51.38 2.47
CA ARG A 30 -26.27 52.19 1.88
C ARG A 30 -25.29 52.64 3.02
N HIS A 31 -24.02 52.98 2.69
CA HIS A 31 -22.98 53.66 3.51
C HIS A 31 -22.13 52.80 4.48
N LEU A 32 -20.82 53.07 4.72
CA LEU A 32 -19.89 54.15 4.27
C LEU A 32 -18.70 53.56 3.45
N LEU A 33 -18.36 54.08 2.25
CA LEU A 33 -17.32 55.11 1.90
C LEU A 33 -15.84 54.67 2.14
N TRP A 34 -15.00 54.41 1.10
CA TRP A 34 -14.28 55.27 0.10
C TRP A 34 -12.84 55.65 0.55
N THR A 35 -11.76 55.71 -0.27
CA THR A 35 -11.57 56.20 -1.67
C THR A 35 -10.41 55.50 -2.47
N THR A 36 -10.68 55.09 -3.72
CA THR A 36 -10.01 55.38 -5.05
C THR A 36 -8.47 55.44 -5.24
N SER A 37 -7.86 55.15 -6.41
CA SER A 37 -8.23 54.64 -7.78
C SER A 37 -6.93 54.25 -8.55
N SER A 38 -6.87 53.65 -9.76
CA SER A 38 -7.78 53.26 -10.87
C SER A 38 -7.21 51.97 -11.58
N GLY A 39 -7.64 51.42 -12.74
CA GLY A 39 -8.71 51.71 -13.72
C GLY A 39 -8.48 51.00 -15.10
N MET A 40 -9.47 51.11 -16.01
CA MET A 40 -9.53 50.62 -17.43
C MET A 40 -9.74 49.11 -17.70
N GLU A 41 -10.35 48.82 -18.88
CA GLU A 41 -11.19 47.63 -19.18
C GLU A 41 -10.84 46.93 -20.52
N PRO A 42 -11.33 45.69 -20.78
CA PRO A 42 -11.26 44.99 -22.08
C PRO A 42 -12.65 44.63 -22.68
N HIS A 43 -12.76 44.42 -24.02
CA HIS A 43 -13.92 43.71 -24.63
C HIS A 43 -13.66 43.02 -26.00
N VAL A 44 -13.79 41.68 -25.98
CA VAL A 44 -14.48 40.70 -26.89
C VAL A 44 -14.96 41.11 -28.31
N LEU A 45 -14.80 40.20 -29.30
CA LEU A 45 -15.83 39.79 -30.31
C LEU A 45 -15.47 38.53 -31.14
N GLU A 46 -16.47 37.90 -31.80
CA GLU A 46 -16.43 36.63 -32.58
C GLU A 46 -16.61 36.84 -34.11
N VAL A 47 -16.67 35.76 -34.95
CA VAL A 47 -17.70 35.50 -36.02
C VAL A 47 -17.38 34.32 -37.01
N GLU A 48 -18.34 33.38 -37.15
CA GLU A 48 -18.78 32.53 -38.31
C GLU A 48 -17.85 31.58 -39.14
N SER A 49 -18.47 30.84 -40.09
CA SER A 49 -18.00 29.59 -40.73
C SER A 49 -18.49 29.38 -42.19
N ALA A 50 -17.81 28.53 -43.00
CA ALA A 50 -18.22 28.12 -44.37
C ALA A 50 -17.59 26.79 -44.88
N GLU A 51 -17.98 26.30 -46.07
CA GLU A 51 -17.89 24.89 -46.55
C GLU A 51 -16.71 24.49 -47.48
N LEU A 52 -16.71 23.22 -47.95
CA LEU A 52 -15.71 22.52 -48.77
C LEU A 52 -15.81 22.76 -50.30
N ARG A 53 -14.70 22.58 -51.05
CA ARG A 53 -14.49 21.48 -52.06
C ARG A 53 -13.27 21.64 -53.02
N HIS A 54 -12.44 20.59 -53.07
CA HIS A 54 -11.72 19.96 -54.23
C HIS A 54 -10.94 20.72 -55.34
N THR A 55 -9.97 19.97 -55.93
CA THR A 55 -9.22 20.16 -57.21
C THR A 55 -8.19 21.30 -57.32
N HIS A 56 -7.12 21.21 -58.13
CA HIS A 56 -6.18 20.11 -58.46
C HIS A 56 -4.88 20.68 -59.09
N PHE A 57 -3.85 19.86 -59.35
CA PHE A 57 -2.56 20.29 -59.94
C PHE A 57 -2.65 20.72 -61.42
N PRO A 58 -1.64 21.46 -61.92
CA PRO A 58 -0.69 20.81 -62.85
C PRO A 58 0.81 21.04 -62.52
N THR A 59 1.67 20.30 -63.23
CA THR A 59 3.12 20.11 -62.97
C THR A 59 4.04 20.83 -63.96
N CYS A 60 5.34 21.03 -63.62
CA CYS A 60 6.45 20.63 -64.54
C CYS A 60 7.89 20.66 -63.95
N SER A 61 8.61 19.54 -64.17
CA SER A 61 10.07 19.34 -64.44
C SER A 61 11.23 19.99 -63.62
N ARG A 62 12.19 19.11 -63.24
CA ARG A 62 13.61 19.32 -62.78
C ARG A 62 14.56 19.73 -63.95
N PRO A 63 15.93 19.75 -63.88
CA PRO A 63 16.92 19.56 -62.78
C PRO A 63 18.17 20.52 -62.76
N GLY A 64 19.10 20.40 -61.78
CA GLY A 64 20.47 20.97 -61.86
C GLY A 64 21.25 21.09 -60.50
N PRO A 65 22.59 20.81 -60.39
CA PRO A 65 23.29 20.70 -59.08
C PRO A 65 24.55 21.58 -58.79
N PHE A 66 24.93 21.59 -57.49
CA PHE A 66 26.22 21.91 -56.78
C PHE A 66 27.58 21.92 -57.55
N PRO A 67 28.70 22.59 -57.08
CA PRO A 67 29.30 22.42 -55.71
C PRO A 67 30.37 23.42 -55.07
N ARG A 68 30.69 23.19 -53.77
CA ARG A 68 32.05 23.14 -53.07
C ARG A 68 32.80 24.36 -52.40
N LYS A 69 33.48 24.02 -51.27
CA LYS A 69 34.65 24.65 -50.50
C LYS A 69 34.35 25.78 -49.46
N ARG A 70 34.71 25.68 -48.15
CA ARG A 70 36.01 25.84 -47.36
C ARG A 70 36.43 27.34 -47.15
N LEU A 71 36.98 27.88 -46.03
CA LEU A 71 37.99 27.37 -45.04
C LEU A 71 38.19 28.28 -43.74
N LEU A 72 38.54 27.71 -42.56
CA LEU A 72 39.29 28.26 -41.36
C LEU A 72 38.78 29.50 -40.52
N THR A 73 39.62 30.15 -39.66
CA THR A 73 39.70 30.04 -38.15
C THR A 73 40.62 31.15 -37.52
N THR A 74 40.49 31.57 -36.22
CA THR A 74 41.53 32.05 -35.20
C THR A 74 40.90 32.79 -33.97
N VAL A 75 41.69 33.34 -32.99
CA VAL A 75 41.56 33.13 -31.52
C VAL A 75 42.29 34.18 -30.58
N MET A 76 41.99 34.21 -29.24
CA MET A 76 42.68 34.87 -28.04
C MET A 76 42.52 36.41 -27.76
N LEU A 77 42.73 37.03 -26.54
CA LEU A 77 42.47 36.75 -25.08
C LEU A 77 42.85 38.01 -24.19
N VAL A 78 42.58 38.06 -22.85
CA VAL A 78 43.11 39.01 -21.77
C VAL A 78 42.38 40.38 -21.56
N LEU A 79 42.15 41.04 -20.37
CA LEU A 79 42.04 40.71 -18.90
C LEU A 79 41.26 41.78 -18.02
N ARG A 80 41.27 41.56 -16.68
CA ARG A 80 40.74 42.17 -15.40
C ARG A 80 41.21 43.60 -14.91
N PRO A 81 40.74 44.19 -13.75
CA PRO A 81 39.55 43.95 -12.85
C PRO A 81 38.83 45.20 -12.18
N PHE A 82 37.81 44.90 -11.32
CA PHE A 82 37.35 45.59 -10.06
C PHE A 82 36.18 46.64 -10.04
N ALA A 83 35.02 46.20 -9.50
CA ALA A 83 33.99 46.86 -8.65
C ALA A 83 33.35 48.24 -9.05
N VAL A 84 32.05 48.55 -8.88
CA VAL A 84 30.86 47.92 -8.22
C VAL A 84 29.62 48.14 -9.14
N SER A 85 28.49 47.46 -8.87
CA SER A 85 27.12 47.84 -9.29
C SER A 85 26.61 47.46 -10.70
N VAL A 86 26.51 46.16 -11.00
CA VAL A 86 25.28 45.50 -11.50
C VAL A 86 25.26 44.08 -10.90
N ALA A 87 24.08 43.55 -10.57
CA ALA A 87 23.94 42.27 -9.86
C ALA A 87 24.32 41.03 -10.70
N LEU A 88 24.70 39.95 -10.02
CA LEU A 88 25.07 38.66 -10.62
C LEU A 88 23.85 38.05 -11.32
N LEU A 89 23.92 37.85 -12.65
CA LEU A 89 22.78 37.37 -13.44
C LEU A 89 23.18 36.50 -14.67
N ALA A 90 24.39 35.93 -14.67
CA ALA A 90 24.95 35.24 -15.85
C ALA A 90 25.75 33.95 -15.56
N ALA A 91 25.70 33.40 -14.33
CA ALA A 91 26.44 32.18 -13.97
C ALA A 91 25.88 31.45 -12.73
N GLN A 92 24.58 31.14 -12.68
CA GLN A 92 24.03 30.24 -11.66
C GLN A 92 22.75 29.53 -12.14
N CYS A 93 22.84 28.20 -12.23
CA CYS A 93 21.79 27.17 -12.21
C CYS A 93 20.35 27.54 -12.66
N PHE A 94 20.14 27.76 -13.97
CA PHE A 94 18.80 27.72 -14.58
C PHE A 94 18.77 27.04 -15.97
N PHE A 95 19.33 25.83 -16.04
CA PHE A 95 18.40 24.73 -16.29
C PHE A 95 18.08 24.15 -14.92
N SER A 96 16.82 24.27 -14.51
CA SER A 96 16.31 23.53 -13.37
C SER A 96 16.45 22.05 -13.66
N GLU A 97 16.94 21.28 -12.69
CA GLU A 97 16.69 19.84 -12.69
C GLU A 97 15.18 19.65 -12.74
N LEU A 98 14.69 19.11 -13.86
CA LEU A 98 13.44 18.37 -13.85
C LEU A 98 13.74 17.10 -13.05
N ALA A 99 13.69 17.24 -11.72
CA ALA A 99 13.44 16.13 -10.83
C ALA A 99 12.08 15.55 -11.24
N SER A 100 12.13 14.59 -12.16
CA SER A 100 10.96 13.83 -12.57
C SER A 100 10.43 13.15 -11.32
N VAL A 101 9.30 13.65 -10.81
CA VAL A 101 8.56 12.98 -9.74
C VAL A 101 8.34 11.55 -10.22
N ASP A 102 8.94 10.58 -9.53
CA ASP A 102 8.94 9.18 -9.97
C ASP A 102 7.49 8.74 -10.17
N ALA A 103 7.16 8.38 -11.41
CA ALA A 103 5.78 8.15 -11.80
C ALA A 103 5.30 6.88 -11.11
N ALA A 104 4.33 7.02 -10.20
CA ALA A 104 3.76 5.90 -9.48
C ALA A 104 3.05 4.93 -10.44
N CYS A 105 3.01 3.65 -10.07
CA CYS A 105 2.25 2.63 -10.77
C CYS A 105 0.75 2.99 -10.80
N ASN A 106 0.22 3.31 -11.98
CA ASN A 106 -1.22 3.27 -12.24
C ASN A 106 -1.59 1.84 -12.60
N SER A 107 -2.62 1.26 -11.97
CA SER A 107 -3.09 -0.11 -12.25
C SER A 107 -4.42 -0.17 -13.01
N PHE A 108 -5.05 0.96 -13.34
CA PHE A 108 -6.33 0.97 -14.05
C PHE A 108 -6.16 0.79 -15.55
N SER A 109 -6.89 -0.17 -16.12
CA SER A 109 -7.02 -0.36 -17.58
C SER A 109 -8.40 0.07 -18.04
N ALA A 110 -8.46 0.99 -19.00
CA ALA A 110 -9.65 1.38 -19.73
C ALA A 110 -10.13 0.26 -20.68
N ARG A 111 -9.22 -0.55 -21.25
CA ARG A 111 -9.58 -1.75 -22.06
C ARG A 111 -10.47 -2.71 -21.28
N TYR A 112 -10.15 -2.96 -20.00
CA TYR A 112 -10.91 -3.85 -19.13
C TYR A 112 -11.90 -3.15 -18.19
N ASN A 113 -11.89 -1.81 -18.16
CA ASN A 113 -12.59 -0.97 -17.18
C ASN A 113 -12.45 -1.50 -15.73
N LYS A 114 -11.21 -1.87 -15.35
CA LYS A 114 -10.89 -2.44 -14.03
C LYS A 114 -9.45 -2.08 -13.66
N VAL A 115 -9.17 -1.97 -12.35
CA VAL A 115 -7.82 -2.12 -11.84
C VAL A 115 -7.34 -3.57 -11.99
N LEU A 116 -6.19 -3.70 -12.62
CA LEU A 116 -5.44 -4.93 -12.80
C LEU A 116 -4.49 -5.07 -11.60
N GLU A 117 -5.01 -5.61 -10.49
CA GLU A 117 -4.23 -5.92 -9.30
C GLU A 117 -2.96 -6.72 -9.65
N GLY A 118 -1.81 -6.27 -9.16
CA GLY A 118 -0.50 -6.85 -9.51
C GLY A 118 0.21 -6.14 -10.68
N ILE A 119 -0.51 -5.47 -11.57
CA ILE A 119 -0.04 -4.94 -12.85
C ILE A 119 0.14 -3.42 -12.79
N CYS A 120 1.06 -2.86 -13.58
CA CYS A 120 1.08 -1.43 -13.91
C CYS A 120 0.70 -1.22 -15.38
N VAL A 121 -0.26 -0.34 -15.61
CA VAL A 121 -0.79 0.04 -16.91
C VAL A 121 -0.09 1.30 -17.38
N CYS A 122 0.47 1.25 -18.58
CA CYS A 122 1.16 2.35 -19.22
C CYS A 122 0.42 2.77 -20.50
N THR A 123 0.27 4.08 -20.68
CA THR A 123 -0.39 4.73 -21.81
C THR A 123 0.58 5.69 -22.51
N ALA A 124 0.10 6.43 -23.51
CA ALA A 124 0.87 7.51 -24.14
C ALA A 124 1.27 8.61 -23.14
N ALA A 125 0.39 8.92 -22.17
CA ALA A 125 0.62 9.97 -21.17
C ALA A 125 1.39 9.45 -19.95
N GLU A 126 0.85 8.42 -19.30
CA GLU A 126 1.29 7.91 -18.00
C GLU A 126 2.04 6.59 -18.15
N CYS A 127 3.18 6.43 -17.47
CA CYS A 127 3.85 5.14 -17.30
C CYS A 127 4.87 5.27 -16.16
N ASP A 128 4.97 4.26 -15.30
CA ASP A 128 5.87 4.25 -14.15
C ASP A 128 7.36 4.21 -14.54
N THR A 129 8.20 4.80 -13.68
CA THR A 129 9.66 4.91 -13.85
C THR A 129 10.42 4.26 -12.71
N VAL A 130 11.64 3.79 -12.98
CA VAL A 130 12.55 3.23 -11.97
C VAL A 130 13.53 4.31 -11.51
N SER A 131 13.41 4.72 -10.25
CA SER A 131 14.21 5.80 -9.66
C SER A 131 15.72 5.53 -9.72
N ASN A 132 16.51 6.56 -10.05
CA ASN A 132 17.97 6.49 -10.09
C ASN A 132 18.66 6.95 -8.78
N GLY A 133 17.91 7.10 -7.67
CA GLY A 133 18.43 7.60 -6.39
C GLY A 133 19.65 6.86 -5.82
N TYR A 134 19.86 5.58 -6.15
CA TYR A 134 21.07 4.83 -5.80
C TYR A 134 22.39 5.44 -6.29
N LEU A 135 22.35 6.38 -7.24
CA LEU A 135 23.52 7.11 -7.73
C LEU A 135 23.95 8.27 -6.82
N SER A 136 23.12 8.68 -5.85
CA SER A 136 23.35 9.86 -4.99
C SER A 136 23.31 9.60 -3.48
N ILE A 137 23.22 8.33 -3.05
CA ILE A 137 23.20 7.95 -1.62
C ILE A 137 24.48 8.34 -0.87
N GLY A 138 24.32 8.72 0.40
CA GLY A 138 25.42 9.09 1.29
C GLY A 138 26.28 7.90 1.74
N ALA A 139 27.51 8.17 2.16
CA ALA A 139 28.48 7.15 2.60
C ALA A 139 28.15 6.43 3.94
N LYS A 140 26.91 6.56 4.44
CA LYS A 140 26.32 5.85 5.57
C LYS A 140 24.87 5.45 5.29
N GLU A 141 24.51 5.33 4.02
CA GLU A 141 23.15 5.02 3.57
C GLU A 141 23.19 3.84 2.61
N ALA A 142 22.12 3.06 2.58
CA ALA A 142 21.86 2.07 1.55
C ALA A 142 20.57 2.43 0.83
N ALA A 143 20.59 2.38 -0.51
CA ALA A 143 19.38 2.39 -1.31
C ALA A 143 18.63 1.06 -1.13
N VAL A 144 17.32 1.13 -0.93
CA VAL A 144 16.43 -0.03 -0.91
C VAL A 144 15.42 0.16 -2.03
N TYR A 145 15.28 -0.85 -2.88
CA TYR A 145 14.23 -0.94 -3.88
C TYR A 145 13.32 -2.09 -3.50
N GLN A 146 12.00 -1.86 -3.46
CA GLN A 146 11.03 -2.85 -3.01
C GLN A 146 10.00 -3.17 -4.10
N THR A 147 9.81 -4.46 -4.36
CA THR A 147 8.64 -4.96 -5.10
C THR A 147 7.86 -5.93 -4.19
N SER A 148 6.55 -5.74 -4.05
CA SER A 148 5.71 -6.51 -3.13
C SER A 148 4.35 -6.84 -3.74
N LYS A 149 3.71 -7.94 -3.28
CA LYS A 149 2.34 -8.29 -3.67
C LYS A 149 1.38 -7.13 -3.39
N ALA A 150 1.61 -6.44 -2.28
CA ALA A 150 0.91 -5.27 -1.77
C ALA A 150 0.96 -4.00 -2.65
N GLY A 151 1.70 -4.01 -3.76
CA GLY A 151 1.70 -2.91 -4.75
C GLY A 151 2.98 -2.06 -4.81
N SER A 152 4.01 -2.32 -3.99
CA SER A 152 5.33 -1.67 -4.18
C SER A 152 5.95 -2.15 -5.50
N ARG A 153 6.49 -1.24 -6.32
CA ARG A 153 6.96 -1.55 -7.70
C ARG A 153 8.31 -0.87 -7.95
N LEU A 154 9.39 -1.56 -7.59
CA LEU A 154 10.74 -0.97 -7.48
C LEU A 154 10.72 0.35 -6.68
N ALA A 155 9.90 0.40 -5.62
CA ALA A 155 9.72 1.59 -4.79
C ALA A 155 11.03 1.90 -4.04
N TYR A 156 11.52 3.13 -4.19
CA TYR A 156 12.82 3.56 -3.67
C TYR A 156 12.71 4.19 -2.29
N THR A 157 13.55 3.74 -1.36
CA THR A 157 13.80 4.37 -0.05
C THR A 157 15.30 4.31 0.29
N THR A 158 15.71 5.03 1.33
CA THR A 158 17.06 4.91 1.92
C THR A 158 16.98 4.48 3.38
N ILE A 159 17.97 3.71 3.83
CA ILE A 159 18.12 3.31 5.23
C ILE A 159 19.55 3.57 5.73
N ALA A 160 19.69 3.87 7.02
CA ALA A 160 20.97 4.19 7.64
C ALA A 160 21.83 2.93 7.88
N VAL A 161 23.12 3.04 7.58
CA VAL A 161 24.12 1.98 7.78
C VAL A 161 25.00 2.34 8.98
N SER A 162 25.01 1.48 9.99
CA SER A 162 25.72 1.74 11.25
C SER A 162 27.04 0.97 11.32
N PRO A 163 28.12 1.51 11.91
CA PRO A 163 29.32 0.73 12.20
C PRO A 163 28.97 -0.51 13.04
N ALA A 164 29.32 -1.70 12.56
CA ALA A 164 29.02 -2.93 13.28
C ALA A 164 29.87 -3.02 14.56
N ASN A 165 29.22 -3.22 15.68
CA ASN A 165 29.89 -3.48 16.96
C ASN A 165 30.32 -4.96 17.03
N ALA A 166 31.40 -5.27 17.75
CA ALA A 166 31.95 -6.62 17.83
C ALA A 166 31.01 -7.66 18.49
N SER A 167 29.95 -7.18 19.16
CA SER A 167 28.88 -7.97 19.80
C SER A 167 27.52 -7.83 19.11
N ALA A 168 27.46 -7.26 17.89
CA ALA A 168 26.23 -7.15 17.12
C ALA A 168 25.75 -8.53 16.61
N ILE A 169 24.44 -8.80 16.68
CA ILE A 169 23.85 -9.97 16.05
C ILE A 169 23.81 -9.73 14.54
N VAL A 170 24.33 -10.68 13.77
CA VAL A 170 24.39 -10.67 12.30
C VAL A 170 23.67 -11.89 11.77
N ASP A 171 22.86 -11.73 10.72
CA ASP A 171 22.13 -12.80 10.06
C ASP A 171 22.78 -13.19 8.72
N ILE A 172 23.26 -12.19 7.97
CA ILE A 172 23.96 -12.36 6.69
C ILE A 172 25.34 -11.69 6.75
N VAL A 173 26.39 -12.37 6.30
CA VAL A 173 27.71 -11.78 6.04
C VAL A 173 27.95 -11.73 4.54
N VAL A 174 28.30 -10.57 4.00
CA VAL A 174 28.76 -10.41 2.62
C VAL A 174 30.26 -10.11 2.62
N ASP A 175 31.04 -10.91 1.92
CA ASP A 175 32.50 -10.81 1.80
C ASP A 175 32.89 -10.52 0.35
N THR A 176 33.36 -9.29 0.08
CA THR A 176 33.71 -8.82 -1.26
C THR A 176 35.09 -9.30 -1.75
N THR A 177 35.87 -9.97 -0.88
CA THR A 177 37.21 -10.47 -1.23
C THR A 177 37.13 -11.79 -2.00
N VAL A 178 36.18 -12.65 -1.63
CA VAL A 178 35.90 -13.91 -2.33
C VAL A 178 34.93 -13.65 -3.49
N ARG A 179 35.46 -13.78 -4.71
CA ARG A 179 34.79 -13.42 -5.97
C ARG A 179 34.58 -14.66 -6.85
N TYR A 180 33.43 -14.73 -7.50
CA TYR A 180 33.04 -15.83 -8.40
C TYR A 180 32.89 -15.31 -9.84
N GLN A 181 31.83 -15.70 -10.56
CA GLN A 181 31.62 -15.37 -11.95
C GLN A 181 31.30 -13.87 -12.17
N LYS A 182 31.61 -13.39 -13.37
CA LYS A 182 31.24 -12.05 -13.86
C LYS A 182 29.89 -12.10 -14.57
N ILE A 183 29.11 -11.04 -14.40
CA ILE A 183 27.86 -10.82 -15.11
C ILE A 183 28.14 -10.31 -16.52
N ILE A 184 27.57 -10.99 -17.52
CA ILE A 184 27.56 -10.61 -18.94
C ILE A 184 26.42 -9.62 -19.20
N GLY A 185 25.25 -9.80 -18.58
CA GLY A 185 24.11 -8.88 -18.64
C GLY A 185 22.77 -9.58 -18.36
N PHE A 186 21.67 -8.88 -18.63
CA PHE A 186 20.29 -9.36 -18.52
C PHE A 186 19.46 -8.83 -19.70
N GLY A 187 18.44 -9.57 -20.14
CA GLY A 187 17.76 -9.26 -21.39
C GLY A 187 16.48 -10.03 -21.67
N GLY A 188 16.04 -9.97 -22.94
CA GLY A 188 15.00 -10.81 -23.50
C GLY A 188 15.15 -11.04 -25.01
N ALA A 189 14.24 -11.80 -25.63
CA ALA A 189 14.27 -12.15 -27.04
C ALA A 189 13.48 -11.18 -27.94
N PHE A 190 14.10 -10.80 -29.06
CA PHE A 190 13.49 -10.04 -30.15
C PHE A 190 12.84 -11.00 -31.16
N THR A 191 11.78 -11.69 -30.74
CA THR A 191 10.95 -12.53 -31.62
C THR A 191 10.16 -11.68 -32.61
N ASP A 192 9.66 -12.31 -33.68
CA ASP A 192 8.73 -11.62 -34.60
C ASP A 192 7.46 -11.23 -33.84
N ALA A 193 6.96 -12.09 -32.95
CA ALA A 193 5.83 -11.78 -32.07
C ALA A 193 6.06 -10.50 -31.26
N ALA A 194 7.20 -10.36 -30.57
CA ALA A 194 7.50 -9.17 -29.78
C ALA A 194 7.57 -7.90 -30.64
N ALA A 195 8.20 -7.97 -31.81
CA ALA A 195 8.29 -6.84 -32.72
C ALA A 195 6.94 -6.46 -33.36
N ILE A 196 6.11 -7.43 -33.74
CA ILE A 196 4.72 -7.19 -34.21
C ILE A 196 3.90 -6.52 -33.10
N ASN A 197 3.99 -7.02 -31.87
CA ASN A 197 3.26 -6.50 -30.71
C ASN A 197 3.67 -5.08 -30.33
N VAL A 198 4.94 -4.70 -30.48
CA VAL A 198 5.34 -3.28 -30.39
C VAL A 198 4.73 -2.48 -31.54
N TYR A 199 4.95 -2.88 -32.79
CA TYR A 199 4.64 -2.03 -33.94
C TYR A 199 3.16 -1.88 -34.26
N GLN A 200 2.26 -2.69 -33.67
CA GLN A 200 0.82 -2.51 -33.79
C GLN A 200 0.23 -1.41 -32.88
N MET A 201 0.99 -0.92 -31.89
CA MET A 201 0.56 0.08 -30.89
C MET A 201 0.70 1.52 -31.39
N GLU A 202 0.05 2.48 -30.72
CA GLU A 202 0.26 3.90 -30.99
C GLU A 202 1.71 4.35 -30.75
N ALA A 203 2.23 5.24 -31.60
CA ALA A 203 3.66 5.58 -31.62
C ALA A 203 4.22 6.12 -30.27
N ALA A 204 3.40 6.82 -29.48
CA ALA A 204 3.77 7.28 -28.15
C ALA A 204 3.86 6.11 -27.13
N VAL A 205 2.90 5.18 -27.20
CA VAL A 205 2.85 3.95 -26.38
C VAL A 205 4.03 3.04 -26.71
N GLN A 206 4.34 2.87 -28.00
CA GLN A 206 5.57 2.19 -28.45
C GLN A 206 6.83 2.79 -27.81
N GLN A 207 6.89 4.12 -27.71
CA GLN A 207 8.06 4.78 -27.18
C GLN A 207 8.22 4.55 -25.68
N LYS A 208 7.13 4.69 -24.90
CA LYS A 208 7.10 4.34 -23.47
C LYS A 208 7.49 2.88 -23.21
N LEU A 209 7.09 1.95 -24.09
CA LEU A 209 7.47 0.53 -24.00
C LEU A 209 8.97 0.31 -24.25
N VAL A 210 9.54 0.87 -25.32
CA VAL A 210 10.99 0.79 -25.57
C VAL A 210 11.78 1.41 -24.42
N ASP A 211 11.29 2.53 -23.87
CA ASP A 211 11.92 3.20 -22.73
C ASP A 211 11.86 2.36 -21.43
N ALA A 212 10.79 1.58 -21.22
CA ALA A 212 10.66 0.69 -20.07
C ALA A 212 11.78 -0.38 -20.01
N TYR A 213 12.20 -0.95 -21.14
CA TYR A 213 13.31 -1.92 -21.15
C TYR A 213 14.70 -1.28 -21.25
N PHE A 214 14.87 -0.24 -22.08
CA PHE A 214 16.21 0.17 -22.55
C PHE A 214 16.65 1.59 -22.12
N SER A 215 15.78 2.41 -21.51
CA SER A 215 16.16 3.75 -21.04
C SER A 215 16.72 3.78 -19.62
N GLU A 216 17.35 4.88 -19.24
CA GLU A 216 17.82 5.14 -17.88
C GLU A 216 16.68 5.23 -16.83
N PHE A 217 15.43 5.39 -17.25
CA PHE A 217 14.24 5.37 -16.38
C PHE A 217 13.52 4.01 -16.39
N GLY A 218 14.03 3.06 -17.18
CA GLY A 218 13.58 1.69 -17.27
C GLY A 218 14.59 0.70 -16.70
N LEU A 219 14.49 -0.55 -17.16
CA LEU A 219 15.26 -1.70 -16.65
C LEU A 219 16.73 -1.75 -17.11
N GLN A 220 17.11 -0.95 -18.11
CA GLN A 220 18.46 -0.91 -18.72
C GLN A 220 18.99 -2.29 -19.12
N TYR A 221 18.20 -3.04 -19.90
CA TYR A 221 18.59 -4.33 -20.48
C TYR A 221 19.87 -4.23 -21.31
N THR A 222 20.73 -5.25 -21.21
CA THR A 222 22.09 -5.31 -21.75
C THR A 222 22.40 -6.56 -22.56
N LEU A 223 21.49 -7.54 -22.58
CA LEU A 223 21.51 -8.66 -23.52
C LEU A 223 20.24 -8.69 -24.38
N ALA A 224 20.36 -9.31 -25.55
CA ALA A 224 19.28 -9.49 -26.51
C ALA A 224 19.45 -10.80 -27.27
N ARG A 225 18.43 -11.67 -27.29
CA ARG A 225 18.41 -12.89 -28.12
C ARG A 225 17.73 -12.60 -29.45
N ILE A 226 18.35 -12.94 -30.57
CA ILE A 226 17.78 -12.79 -31.92
C ILE A 226 17.52 -14.17 -32.52
N PRO A 227 16.27 -14.51 -32.84
CA PRO A 227 15.97 -15.72 -33.60
C PRO A 227 16.51 -15.64 -35.03
N ILE A 228 17.26 -16.68 -35.44
CA ILE A 228 17.69 -16.88 -36.82
C ILE A 228 16.50 -17.47 -37.61
N ALA A 229 15.75 -16.56 -38.24
CA ALA A 229 14.52 -16.77 -38.97
C ALA A 229 13.33 -17.15 -38.06
N SER A 230 12.39 -17.96 -38.57
CA SER A 230 11.11 -18.20 -37.91
C SER A 230 11.18 -19.13 -36.69
N THR A 231 10.25 -18.88 -35.78
CA THR A 231 10.08 -19.58 -34.50
C THR A 231 8.62 -20.04 -34.36
N ASP A 232 8.26 -20.65 -33.24
CA ASP A 232 6.86 -20.76 -32.80
C ASP A 232 6.24 -19.37 -32.58
N PHE A 233 7.00 -18.41 -32.04
CA PHE A 233 6.67 -16.98 -31.92
C PHE A 233 6.92 -16.17 -33.21
N SER A 234 6.56 -16.77 -34.34
CA SER A 234 6.41 -16.13 -35.65
C SER A 234 4.99 -16.38 -36.17
N THR A 235 4.50 -15.53 -37.09
CA THR A 235 3.18 -15.68 -37.72
C THR A 235 3.15 -16.72 -38.84
N SER A 236 4.32 -17.18 -39.31
CA SER A 236 4.47 -18.23 -40.32
C SER A 236 5.88 -18.84 -40.27
N ILE A 237 6.05 -20.02 -40.87
CA ILE A 237 7.36 -20.68 -41.01
C ILE A 237 8.10 -20.12 -42.22
N TYR A 238 9.31 -19.58 -42.00
CA TYR A 238 10.24 -19.13 -43.03
C TYR A 238 11.71 -19.39 -42.63
N SER A 239 12.60 -19.33 -43.61
CA SER A 239 14.07 -19.37 -43.44
C SER A 239 14.72 -18.35 -44.38
N TYR A 240 15.92 -17.87 -44.05
CA TYR A 240 16.60 -16.83 -44.84
C TYR A 240 17.13 -17.34 -46.20
N ASN A 241 17.11 -18.65 -46.48
CA ASN A 241 17.45 -19.20 -47.80
C ASN A 241 16.52 -20.35 -48.21
N ALA A 242 15.35 -20.02 -48.74
CA ALA A 242 14.35 -21.00 -49.19
C ALA A 242 14.70 -21.71 -50.52
N VAL A 243 15.79 -21.35 -51.21
CA VAL A 243 16.15 -21.93 -52.52
C VAL A 243 16.79 -23.29 -52.34
N VAL A 244 16.15 -24.33 -52.91
CA VAL A 244 16.57 -25.73 -52.80
C VAL A 244 17.99 -25.95 -53.32
N ASP A 245 18.80 -26.65 -52.52
CA ASP A 245 20.19 -27.03 -52.79
C ASP A 245 21.14 -25.84 -53.09
N ASP A 246 20.83 -24.64 -52.60
CA ASP A 246 21.75 -23.47 -52.60
C ASP A 246 22.77 -23.57 -51.44
N PHE A 247 23.65 -24.56 -51.53
CA PHE A 247 24.74 -24.81 -50.57
C PHE A 247 25.71 -23.64 -50.41
N GLU A 248 25.82 -22.74 -51.40
CA GLU A 248 26.68 -21.57 -51.37
C GLU A 248 26.01 -20.33 -50.75
N MET A 249 24.73 -20.43 -50.35
CA MET A 249 23.95 -19.35 -49.73
C MET A 249 23.93 -18.07 -50.60
N LYS A 250 23.73 -18.24 -51.92
CA LYS A 250 23.63 -17.15 -52.91
C LYS A 250 22.34 -16.35 -52.79
N ASN A 251 21.25 -17.00 -52.40
CA ASN A 251 19.91 -16.42 -52.25
C ASN A 251 19.56 -16.12 -50.79
N PHE A 252 20.56 -16.11 -49.91
CA PHE A 252 20.38 -15.77 -48.49
C PHE A 252 19.96 -14.30 -48.34
N SER A 253 18.82 -14.05 -47.69
CA SER A 253 18.40 -12.69 -47.30
C SER A 253 17.61 -12.66 -45.99
N ILE A 254 17.93 -11.64 -45.17
CA ILE A 254 17.21 -11.24 -43.94
C ILE A 254 16.13 -10.18 -44.21
N ASP A 255 15.78 -9.88 -45.48
CA ASP A 255 14.86 -8.77 -45.80
C ASP A 255 13.46 -8.95 -45.18
N VAL A 256 13.07 -10.19 -44.86
CA VAL A 256 11.87 -10.51 -44.06
C VAL A 256 11.85 -9.79 -42.70
N ASP A 257 12.99 -9.66 -42.01
CA ASP A 257 13.10 -9.01 -40.70
C ASP A 257 12.96 -7.47 -40.77
N LYS A 258 13.04 -6.94 -41.99
CA LYS A 258 12.88 -5.53 -42.35
C LYS A 258 11.45 -5.21 -42.79
N THR A 259 10.63 -6.23 -43.07
CA THR A 259 9.24 -6.03 -43.51
C THR A 259 8.33 -5.62 -42.34
N PRO A 260 7.23 -4.90 -42.62
CA PRO A 260 6.17 -4.66 -41.63
C PRO A 260 5.50 -5.93 -41.06
N THR A 261 5.71 -7.09 -41.67
CA THR A 261 5.24 -8.40 -41.17
C THR A 261 6.14 -9.04 -40.12
N SER A 262 7.30 -8.45 -39.81
CA SER A 262 8.15 -8.82 -38.67
C SER A 262 8.52 -7.60 -37.82
N ASN A 263 9.02 -6.51 -38.43
CA ASN A 263 9.63 -5.34 -37.78
C ASN A 263 10.81 -5.64 -36.83
N LYS A 264 11.28 -6.89 -36.73
CA LYS A 264 12.34 -7.33 -35.79
C LYS A 264 13.59 -6.46 -35.86
N LEU A 265 14.09 -6.15 -37.06
CA LEU A 265 15.26 -5.30 -37.22
C LEU A 265 15.00 -3.83 -36.83
N ALA A 266 13.78 -3.33 -37.04
CA ALA A 266 13.41 -1.96 -36.68
C ALA A 266 13.28 -1.79 -35.15
N PHE A 267 12.71 -2.80 -34.46
CA PHE A 267 12.66 -2.84 -33.00
C PHE A 267 14.08 -2.90 -32.39
N ILE A 268 14.95 -3.76 -32.92
CA ILE A 268 16.37 -3.86 -32.50
C ILE A 268 17.08 -2.51 -32.61
N LYS A 269 16.93 -1.79 -33.74
CA LYS A 269 17.59 -0.50 -33.94
C LYS A 269 17.15 0.56 -32.92
N ARG A 270 15.86 0.60 -32.55
CA ARG A 270 15.35 1.49 -31.48
C ARG A 270 15.90 1.14 -30.10
N ALA A 271 16.10 -0.15 -29.80
CA ALA A 271 16.72 -0.59 -28.54
C ALA A 271 18.21 -0.18 -28.46
N ILE A 272 18.95 -0.29 -29.57
CA ILE A 272 20.35 0.17 -29.69
C ILE A 272 20.45 1.69 -29.47
N GLU A 273 19.55 2.46 -30.08
CA GLU A 273 19.51 3.93 -29.93
C GLU A 273 19.30 4.36 -28.47
N LYS A 274 18.48 3.64 -27.70
CA LYS A 274 18.22 3.94 -26.29
C LYS A 274 19.31 3.46 -25.35
N SER A 275 19.82 2.24 -25.52
CA SER A 275 20.89 1.67 -24.68
C SER A 275 22.22 2.46 -24.77
N ARG A 276 22.40 3.23 -25.86
CA ARG A 276 23.56 4.13 -26.04
C ARG A 276 23.49 5.39 -25.17
N VAL A 277 22.33 5.77 -24.64
CA VAL A 277 22.18 6.87 -23.68
C VAL A 277 22.38 6.32 -22.27
N GLY A 278 23.46 6.73 -21.59
CA GLY A 278 23.77 6.26 -20.23
C GLY A 278 24.75 5.07 -20.13
N LEU A 279 25.51 4.77 -21.19
CA LEU A 279 26.68 3.87 -21.16
C LEU A 279 26.43 2.40 -20.73
N ARG A 280 25.32 1.79 -21.15
CA ARG A 280 25.11 0.34 -21.02
C ARG A 280 24.82 -0.29 -22.38
N GLU A 281 25.89 -0.71 -23.08
CA GLU A 281 25.78 -1.27 -24.43
C GLU A 281 25.05 -2.62 -24.46
N LEU A 282 24.13 -2.75 -25.42
CA LEU A 282 23.30 -3.93 -25.64
C LEU A 282 24.03 -4.96 -26.51
N ARG A 283 24.28 -6.15 -25.96
CA ARG A 283 24.94 -7.27 -26.65
C ARG A 283 23.91 -8.23 -27.24
N PHE A 284 24.03 -8.52 -28.53
CA PHE A 284 23.17 -9.47 -29.22
C PHE A 284 23.79 -10.85 -29.28
N PHE A 285 23.03 -11.89 -28.97
CA PHE A 285 23.36 -13.25 -29.37
C PHE A 285 22.22 -13.84 -30.19
N ALA A 286 22.50 -14.87 -30.98
CA ALA A 286 21.51 -15.47 -31.86
C ALA A 286 21.38 -16.98 -31.66
N SER A 287 20.17 -17.49 -31.86
CA SER A 287 19.81 -18.92 -31.79
C SER A 287 18.94 -19.28 -33.01
N ALA A 288 19.14 -20.44 -33.63
CA ALA A 288 18.27 -20.92 -34.70
C ALA A 288 17.37 -22.07 -34.23
N TRP A 289 16.11 -22.07 -34.66
CA TRP A 289 15.17 -23.16 -34.38
C TRP A 289 15.27 -24.24 -35.45
N ALA A 290 15.37 -23.87 -36.73
CA ALA A 290 15.52 -24.85 -37.81
C ALA A 290 16.31 -24.26 -39.00
N PRO A 291 17.03 -25.11 -39.76
CA PRO A 291 17.61 -24.74 -41.04
C PRO A 291 16.52 -24.60 -42.11
N PRO A 292 16.84 -24.04 -43.30
CA PRO A 292 16.05 -24.22 -44.50
C PRO A 292 15.61 -25.68 -44.72
N ALA A 293 14.33 -25.90 -44.98
CA ALA A 293 13.73 -27.24 -45.03
C ALA A 293 14.41 -28.19 -46.04
N TRP A 294 14.93 -27.67 -47.15
CA TRP A 294 15.63 -28.48 -48.16
C TRP A 294 16.91 -29.15 -47.65
N MET A 295 17.45 -28.70 -46.51
CA MET A 295 18.63 -29.28 -45.86
C MET A 295 18.30 -30.49 -44.98
N THR A 296 17.01 -30.81 -44.77
CA THR A 296 16.56 -31.77 -43.76
C THR A 296 16.02 -33.08 -44.33
N GLU A 297 16.06 -34.13 -43.50
CA GLU A 297 15.34 -35.38 -43.77
C GLU A 297 13.83 -35.09 -43.86
N GLY A 298 13.18 -35.51 -44.95
CA GLY A 298 11.75 -35.31 -45.16
C GLY A 298 11.32 -33.89 -45.57
N ASN A 299 12.25 -32.95 -45.78
CA ASN A 299 11.97 -31.56 -46.17
C ASN A 299 11.01 -30.84 -45.21
N SER A 300 11.31 -30.92 -43.92
CA SER A 300 10.51 -30.35 -42.81
C SER A 300 11.41 -29.57 -41.83
N THR A 301 10.87 -28.49 -41.26
CA THR A 301 11.49 -27.76 -40.12
C THR A 301 11.04 -28.30 -38.75
N ILE A 302 9.99 -29.13 -38.70
CA ILE A 302 9.38 -29.63 -37.45
C ILE A 302 10.02 -30.95 -37.04
N ASN A 303 10.60 -31.03 -35.84
CA ASN A 303 11.38 -32.18 -35.38
C ASN A 303 12.39 -32.64 -36.47
N ALA A 304 13.07 -31.69 -37.10
CA ALA A 304 13.94 -31.96 -38.23
C ALA A 304 15.17 -32.80 -37.84
N LYS A 305 15.87 -33.27 -38.86
CA LYS A 305 17.23 -33.82 -38.81
C LYS A 305 17.96 -33.31 -40.04
N LEU A 306 19.25 -32.98 -39.93
CA LEU A 306 20.04 -32.57 -41.09
C LEU A 306 20.41 -33.81 -41.93
N LYS A 307 20.45 -33.65 -43.25
CA LYS A 307 20.93 -34.70 -44.16
C LYS A 307 22.45 -34.93 -43.97
N GLY A 308 22.89 -36.18 -44.00
CA GLY A 308 24.31 -36.54 -43.95
C GLY A 308 24.95 -36.31 -42.58
N ALA A 309 26.28 -36.20 -42.54
CA ALA A 309 27.10 -36.04 -41.33
C ALA A 309 27.98 -34.78 -41.33
N ALA A 310 28.42 -34.33 -40.16
CA ALA A 310 29.35 -33.21 -40.03
C ALA A 310 30.64 -33.46 -40.84
N GLY A 311 31.04 -32.45 -41.62
CA GLY A 311 32.02 -32.52 -42.70
C GLY A 311 31.43 -32.60 -44.12
N GLU A 312 30.14 -32.92 -44.27
CA GLU A 312 29.44 -33.07 -45.56
C GLU A 312 28.67 -31.78 -45.97
N PRO A 313 28.22 -31.65 -47.24
CA PRO A 313 27.72 -30.39 -47.79
C PRO A 313 26.58 -29.73 -47.00
N TYR A 314 25.65 -30.49 -46.43
CA TYR A 314 24.52 -29.92 -45.67
C TYR A 314 24.95 -29.33 -44.32
N TRP A 315 25.86 -29.97 -43.59
CA TRP A 315 26.39 -29.46 -42.32
C TRP A 315 27.32 -28.24 -42.54
N LYS A 316 28.07 -28.24 -43.63
CA LYS A 316 28.84 -27.06 -44.10
C LYS A 316 27.94 -25.90 -44.52
N ALA A 317 26.85 -26.18 -45.23
CA ALA A 317 25.85 -25.16 -45.56
C ALA A 317 25.17 -24.59 -44.31
N LEU A 318 24.97 -25.38 -43.23
CA LEU A 318 24.41 -24.87 -41.97
C LEU A 318 25.37 -23.92 -41.26
N ALA A 319 26.66 -24.27 -41.20
CA ALA A 319 27.69 -23.36 -40.70
C ALA A 319 27.75 -22.06 -41.53
N LEU A 320 27.64 -22.16 -42.86
CA LEU A 320 27.60 -21.00 -43.76
C LEU A 320 26.32 -20.16 -43.57
N TYR A 321 25.16 -20.78 -43.31
CA TYR A 321 23.90 -20.09 -43.00
C TYR A 321 24.01 -19.23 -41.73
N TYR A 322 24.67 -19.73 -40.67
CA TYR A 322 24.95 -18.95 -39.46
C TYR A 322 25.97 -17.83 -39.72
N SER A 323 27.05 -18.12 -40.46
CA SER A 323 28.02 -17.10 -40.88
C SER A 323 27.38 -15.98 -41.70
N LYS A 324 26.42 -16.31 -42.57
CA LYS A 324 25.67 -15.37 -43.42
C LYS A 324 24.68 -14.52 -42.63
N PHE A 325 24.08 -15.07 -41.58
CA PHE A 325 23.26 -14.30 -40.64
C PHE A 325 24.08 -13.20 -39.96
N ILE A 326 25.27 -13.54 -39.44
CA ILE A 326 26.20 -12.55 -38.86
C ILE A 326 26.61 -11.52 -39.92
N ASP A 327 27.10 -11.95 -41.09
CA ASP A 327 27.47 -11.07 -42.22
C ASP A 327 26.36 -10.03 -42.52
N ALA A 328 25.08 -10.44 -42.45
CA ALA A 328 23.94 -9.62 -42.81
C ALA A 328 23.42 -8.71 -41.68
N TYR A 329 23.43 -9.16 -40.42
CA TYR A 329 23.00 -8.34 -39.28
C TYR A 329 24.02 -7.24 -38.93
N GLU A 330 25.32 -7.56 -39.05
CA GLU A 330 26.39 -6.56 -38.84
C GLU A 330 26.38 -5.49 -39.93
N ALA A 331 26.09 -5.86 -41.19
CA ALA A 331 25.89 -4.91 -42.29
C ALA A 331 24.69 -3.97 -42.08
N GLU A 332 23.70 -4.37 -41.27
CA GLU A 332 22.57 -3.54 -40.84
C GLU A 332 22.87 -2.74 -39.55
N GLY A 333 24.08 -2.85 -38.98
CA GLY A 333 24.53 -2.12 -37.79
C GLY A 333 24.22 -2.79 -36.45
N VAL A 334 23.91 -4.09 -36.44
CA VAL A 334 23.62 -4.89 -35.25
C VAL A 334 24.81 -5.85 -35.00
N PRO A 335 25.74 -5.52 -34.07
CA PRO A 335 26.91 -6.36 -33.80
C PRO A 335 26.51 -7.66 -33.09
N ILE A 336 26.96 -8.81 -33.60
CA ILE A 336 26.67 -10.10 -32.97
C ILE A 336 27.79 -10.43 -31.98
N TRP A 337 27.48 -10.43 -30.69
CA TRP A 337 28.40 -10.83 -29.62
C TRP A 337 28.49 -12.35 -29.46
N GLY A 338 27.38 -13.07 -29.67
CA GLY A 338 27.31 -14.51 -29.43
C GLY A 338 26.38 -15.29 -30.35
N LEU A 339 26.48 -16.61 -30.31
CA LEU A 339 25.75 -17.53 -31.15
C LEU A 339 25.58 -18.86 -30.41
N THR A 340 24.38 -19.42 -30.37
CA THR A 340 24.16 -20.78 -29.89
C THR A 340 24.26 -21.78 -31.04
N THR A 341 24.59 -23.04 -30.72
CA THR A 341 24.67 -24.11 -31.71
C THR A 341 23.32 -24.45 -32.33
N GLN A 342 22.25 -24.47 -31.54
CA GLN A 342 20.88 -24.78 -31.94
C GLN A 342 19.94 -24.55 -30.76
N ASN A 343 18.77 -23.96 -30.98
CA ASN A 343 17.72 -23.88 -29.95
C ASN A 343 17.08 -25.27 -29.73
N GLU A 344 17.10 -25.79 -28.51
CA GLU A 344 16.49 -27.07 -28.12
C GLU A 344 16.81 -28.26 -29.07
N PRO A 345 18.08 -28.68 -29.17
CA PRO A 345 18.53 -29.78 -30.03
C PRO A 345 17.97 -31.17 -29.65
N VAL A 346 17.37 -31.35 -28.47
CA VAL A 346 16.69 -32.61 -28.14
C VAL A 346 15.42 -32.85 -28.98
N LYS A 347 14.95 -34.09 -29.03
CA LYS A 347 13.66 -34.40 -29.67
C LYS A 347 12.51 -33.85 -28.80
N GLN A 348 11.81 -32.84 -29.29
CA GLN A 348 10.63 -32.27 -28.62
C GLN A 348 9.60 -33.34 -28.21
N THR A 349 9.05 -33.19 -27.00
CA THR A 349 7.97 -34.01 -26.44
C THR A 349 6.82 -33.12 -25.94
N ALA A 350 6.19 -32.40 -26.86
CA ALA A 350 5.12 -31.43 -26.59
C ALA A 350 3.78 -31.84 -27.24
N LEU A 351 2.68 -31.21 -26.80
CA LEU A 351 1.32 -31.44 -27.33
C LEU A 351 1.12 -30.83 -28.73
N LYS A 352 1.89 -29.79 -29.06
CA LYS A 352 2.02 -29.17 -30.38
C LYS A 352 3.52 -29.14 -30.72
N TYR A 353 3.90 -29.12 -31.99
CA TYR A 353 5.30 -29.20 -32.43
C TYR A 353 5.67 -28.04 -33.34
N TRP A 354 6.85 -27.47 -33.14
CA TRP A 354 7.34 -26.30 -33.86
C TRP A 354 8.73 -26.52 -34.50
N GLN A 355 9.27 -25.48 -35.13
CA GLN A 355 10.59 -25.49 -35.75
C GLN A 355 11.63 -25.99 -34.73
N SER A 356 12.36 -27.04 -35.09
CA SER A 356 13.37 -27.69 -34.25
C SER A 356 14.29 -28.52 -35.12
N LEU A 357 15.61 -28.41 -34.96
CA LEU A 357 16.60 -29.30 -35.58
C LEU A 357 17.21 -30.18 -34.50
N ARG A 358 17.02 -31.50 -34.64
CA ARG A 358 17.54 -32.45 -33.65
C ARG A 358 18.97 -32.85 -33.97
N PHE A 359 19.84 -32.77 -32.97
CA PHE A 359 21.13 -33.46 -32.98
C PHE A 359 21.59 -33.85 -31.58
N ASP A 360 22.40 -34.90 -31.47
CA ASP A 360 23.00 -35.33 -30.20
C ASP A 360 24.36 -34.65 -29.92
N THR A 361 24.91 -34.91 -28.73
CA THR A 361 26.19 -34.33 -28.26
C THR A 361 27.40 -34.73 -29.09
N ALA A 362 27.36 -35.87 -29.80
CA ALA A 362 28.43 -36.29 -30.69
C ALA A 362 28.31 -35.62 -32.06
N GLN A 363 27.07 -35.39 -32.54
CA GLN A 363 26.80 -34.62 -33.74
C GLN A 363 27.16 -33.14 -33.56
N GLU A 364 26.78 -32.52 -32.43
CA GLU A 364 27.14 -31.13 -32.09
C GLU A 364 28.67 -30.95 -32.07
N ARG A 365 29.37 -31.78 -31.29
CA ARG A 365 30.83 -31.82 -31.20
C ARG A 365 31.49 -31.93 -32.58
N ASP A 366 31.07 -32.90 -33.39
CA ASP A 366 31.66 -33.13 -34.71
C ASP A 366 31.39 -31.96 -35.67
N TRP A 367 30.23 -31.29 -35.55
CA TRP A 367 29.89 -30.12 -36.36
C TRP A 367 30.68 -28.86 -35.95
N ILE A 368 30.82 -28.61 -34.65
CA ILE A 368 31.71 -27.57 -34.11
C ILE A 368 33.13 -27.82 -34.61
N LYS A 369 33.64 -29.06 -34.48
CA LYS A 369 34.99 -29.46 -34.87
C LYS A 369 35.28 -29.30 -36.36
N LYS A 370 34.36 -29.73 -37.24
CA LYS A 370 34.63 -29.87 -38.68
C LYS A 370 34.19 -28.68 -39.52
N ASP A 371 33.11 -28.00 -39.13
CA ASP A 371 32.41 -27.04 -39.99
C ASP A 371 32.21 -25.67 -39.31
N LEU A 372 31.51 -25.62 -38.17
CA LEU A 372 31.09 -24.35 -37.54
C LEU A 372 32.24 -23.61 -36.88
N GLY A 373 32.97 -24.27 -35.98
CA GLY A 373 34.09 -23.68 -35.23
C GLY A 373 35.20 -23.12 -36.14
N PRO A 374 35.73 -23.91 -37.09
CA PRO A 374 36.70 -23.42 -38.07
C PRO A 374 36.20 -22.23 -38.90
N LEU A 375 34.93 -22.22 -39.33
CA LEU A 375 34.37 -21.14 -40.13
C LEU A 375 34.18 -19.85 -39.32
N LEU A 376 33.61 -19.95 -38.12
CA LEU A 376 33.49 -18.81 -37.21
C LEU A 376 34.88 -18.27 -36.86
N LYS A 377 35.85 -19.12 -36.54
CA LYS A 377 37.19 -18.66 -36.18
C LYS A 377 37.95 -17.99 -37.35
N ALA A 378 37.60 -18.31 -38.60
CA ALA A 378 38.19 -17.72 -39.79
C ALA A 378 37.53 -16.40 -40.24
N LYS A 379 36.25 -16.18 -39.93
CA LYS A 379 35.47 -14.99 -40.36
C LYS A 379 35.10 -14.05 -39.23
N HIS A 380 34.63 -14.62 -38.13
CA HIS A 380 33.92 -13.97 -37.02
C HIS A 380 34.62 -14.29 -35.69
N PRO A 381 35.94 -14.01 -35.56
CA PRO A 381 36.82 -14.62 -34.55
C PRO A 381 36.53 -14.22 -33.09
N ASP A 382 35.71 -13.20 -32.89
CA ASP A 382 35.31 -12.62 -31.60
C ASP A 382 33.91 -13.07 -31.14
N VAL A 383 33.09 -13.64 -32.04
CA VAL A 383 31.73 -14.15 -31.72
C VAL A 383 31.83 -15.33 -30.77
N LYS A 384 31.04 -15.29 -29.68
CA LYS A 384 31.04 -16.28 -28.61
C LYS A 384 30.14 -17.47 -28.94
N LEU A 385 30.70 -18.68 -29.02
CA LEU A 385 29.92 -19.89 -29.30
C LEU A 385 29.46 -20.56 -27.99
N MET A 386 28.15 -20.76 -27.90
CA MET A 386 27.49 -21.43 -26.78
C MET A 386 26.92 -22.78 -27.24
N ILE A 387 27.22 -23.86 -26.52
CA ILE A 387 26.62 -25.17 -26.78
C ILE A 387 25.27 -25.35 -26.06
N MET A 388 24.57 -26.43 -26.39
CA MET A 388 23.30 -26.87 -25.81
C MET A 388 22.09 -25.97 -26.10
N ASP A 389 21.93 -24.82 -25.42
CA ASP A 389 20.74 -23.94 -25.54
C ASP A 389 19.42 -24.73 -25.36
N ASP A 390 19.38 -25.46 -24.23
CA ASP A 390 18.36 -26.45 -23.85
C ASP A 390 18.27 -26.58 -22.31
N GLN A 391 17.42 -27.44 -21.77
CA GLN A 391 17.09 -27.55 -20.34
C GLN A 391 18.29 -27.75 -19.40
N LYS A 392 18.33 -27.03 -18.27
CA LYS A 392 19.39 -27.13 -17.21
C LYS A 392 19.70 -28.58 -16.79
N SER A 393 18.70 -29.45 -16.77
CA SER A 393 18.81 -30.87 -16.43
C SER A 393 19.68 -31.69 -17.39
N LEU A 394 19.94 -31.20 -18.61
CA LEU A 394 20.76 -31.86 -19.62
C LEU A 394 22.26 -31.59 -19.46
N LEU A 395 22.67 -30.58 -18.69
CA LEU A 395 24.09 -30.21 -18.49
C LEU A 395 25.05 -31.40 -18.23
N PRO A 396 24.72 -32.40 -17.37
CA PRO A 396 25.61 -33.52 -17.11
C PRO A 396 25.85 -34.43 -18.33
N SER A 397 24.85 -34.57 -19.22
CA SER A 397 24.98 -35.36 -20.46
C SER A 397 25.63 -34.53 -21.58
N TRP A 398 25.32 -33.24 -21.66
CA TRP A 398 25.84 -32.34 -22.68
C TRP A 398 27.33 -32.01 -22.56
N ASN A 399 27.92 -32.23 -21.37
CA ASN A 399 29.37 -32.26 -21.18
C ASN A 399 30.10 -33.27 -22.10
N GLY A 400 29.39 -34.23 -22.69
CA GLY A 400 29.88 -35.12 -23.75
C GLY A 400 30.37 -34.39 -25.02
N ALA A 401 29.80 -33.22 -25.33
CA ALA A 401 30.23 -32.42 -26.49
C ALA A 401 31.62 -31.78 -26.30
N LEU A 402 32.03 -31.58 -25.04
CA LEU A 402 33.28 -30.92 -24.66
C LEU A 402 34.48 -31.87 -24.54
N GLN A 403 34.29 -33.19 -24.71
CA GLN A 403 35.33 -34.21 -24.49
C GLN A 403 36.36 -34.33 -25.63
N ASP A 404 36.12 -33.68 -26.77
CA ASP A 404 37.08 -33.63 -27.89
C ASP A 404 37.76 -32.25 -27.94
N PRO A 405 39.08 -32.16 -27.69
CA PRO A 405 39.81 -30.90 -27.68
C PRO A 405 39.67 -30.07 -28.96
N GLU A 406 39.50 -30.71 -30.12
CA GLU A 406 39.37 -29.99 -31.40
C GLU A 406 37.98 -29.35 -31.57
N ALA A 407 36.95 -29.83 -30.87
CA ALA A 407 35.68 -29.12 -30.73
C ALA A 407 35.77 -28.06 -29.62
N ARG A 408 36.29 -28.46 -28.45
CA ARG A 408 36.33 -27.68 -27.21
C ARG A 408 37.06 -26.33 -27.34
N GLN A 409 38.06 -26.23 -28.21
CA GLN A 409 38.79 -24.99 -28.49
C GLN A 409 37.92 -23.86 -29.09
N TYR A 410 36.73 -24.17 -29.59
CA TYR A 410 35.81 -23.22 -30.22
C TYR A 410 34.64 -22.80 -29.32
N VAL A 411 34.50 -23.38 -28.13
CA VAL A 411 33.37 -23.14 -27.22
C VAL A 411 33.77 -22.14 -26.14
N ASP A 412 32.94 -21.10 -25.94
CA ASP A 412 33.12 -20.11 -24.87
C ASP A 412 32.13 -20.31 -23.70
N GLY A 413 31.00 -20.99 -23.91
CA GLY A 413 29.99 -21.20 -22.88
C GLY A 413 28.92 -22.24 -23.20
N VAL A 414 27.89 -22.30 -22.35
CA VAL A 414 26.69 -23.12 -22.51
C VAL A 414 25.43 -22.28 -22.28
N GLY A 415 24.43 -22.46 -23.16
CA GLY A 415 23.09 -21.91 -22.99
C GLY A 415 22.20 -22.87 -22.21
N VAL A 416 21.39 -22.36 -21.27
CA VAL A 416 20.46 -23.17 -20.46
C VAL A 416 19.04 -22.61 -20.43
N HIS A 417 18.04 -23.50 -20.52
CA HIS A 417 16.60 -23.23 -20.50
C HIS A 417 15.95 -23.76 -19.21
N TRP A 418 14.76 -23.26 -18.88
CA TRP A 418 14.14 -23.42 -17.55
C TRP A 418 12.94 -24.40 -17.45
N TYR A 419 12.27 -24.73 -18.55
CA TYR A 419 10.94 -25.37 -18.59
C TYR A 419 10.78 -26.78 -17.97
N MET A 420 11.87 -27.47 -17.60
CA MET A 420 11.78 -28.73 -16.82
C MET A 420 11.88 -28.54 -15.30
N ASN A 421 12.11 -27.31 -14.82
CA ASN A 421 12.29 -27.01 -13.41
C ASN A 421 10.96 -26.94 -12.64
N LEU A 422 10.51 -28.07 -12.07
CA LEU A 422 9.35 -28.13 -11.17
C LEU A 422 9.67 -27.62 -9.74
N ASP A 423 10.47 -26.57 -9.64
CA ASP A 423 11.06 -26.08 -8.39
C ASP A 423 10.02 -25.38 -7.46
N PHE A 424 8.92 -24.93 -8.05
CA PHE A 424 7.69 -24.52 -7.37
C PHE A 424 6.95 -25.68 -6.69
N VAL A 425 7.25 -26.94 -7.05
CA VAL A 425 6.72 -28.17 -6.42
C VAL A 425 7.69 -28.74 -5.39
N SER A 426 9.00 -28.67 -5.64
CA SER A 426 10.04 -29.16 -4.72
C SER A 426 11.28 -28.28 -4.72
N LYS A 427 11.79 -27.96 -3.52
CA LYS A 427 13.04 -27.18 -3.32
C LYS A 427 14.28 -27.75 -4.03
N THR A 428 14.26 -29.02 -4.46
CA THR A 428 15.36 -29.68 -5.18
C THR A 428 15.19 -29.70 -6.70
N ALA A 429 14.05 -29.29 -7.25
CA ALA A 429 13.68 -29.50 -8.66
C ALA A 429 14.00 -28.31 -9.58
N GLY A 430 15.02 -27.50 -9.24
CA GLY A 430 15.51 -26.39 -10.05
C GLY A 430 16.82 -26.65 -10.80
N ASN A 431 17.38 -27.87 -10.68
CA ASN A 431 18.64 -28.30 -11.31
C ASN A 431 19.87 -27.37 -11.09
N PHE A 432 19.83 -26.54 -10.04
CA PHE A 432 20.91 -25.60 -9.70
C PHE A 432 22.24 -26.31 -9.32
N ALA A 433 22.15 -27.53 -8.79
CA ALA A 433 23.33 -28.33 -8.45
C ALA A 433 24.10 -28.77 -9.70
N GLU A 434 23.39 -29.09 -10.78
CA GLU A 434 23.93 -29.48 -12.08
C GLU A 434 24.69 -28.32 -12.73
N MET A 435 24.22 -27.08 -12.57
CA MET A 435 24.96 -25.87 -12.98
C MET A 435 26.28 -25.72 -12.22
N SER A 436 26.23 -25.82 -10.88
CA SER A 436 27.43 -25.78 -10.03
C SER A 436 28.40 -26.93 -10.32
N ASN A 437 27.92 -28.13 -10.60
CA ASN A 437 28.74 -29.29 -10.95
C ASN A 437 29.37 -29.16 -12.35
N TRP A 438 28.63 -28.63 -13.32
CA TRP A 438 29.13 -28.39 -14.68
C TRP A 438 30.19 -27.28 -14.69
N GLN A 439 30.01 -26.20 -13.92
CA GLN A 439 31.02 -25.14 -13.80
C GLN A 439 32.31 -25.64 -13.13
N GLN A 440 32.21 -26.51 -12.12
CA GLN A 440 33.39 -27.16 -11.52
C GLN A 440 34.15 -28.04 -12.51
N ALA A 441 33.46 -28.65 -13.49
CA ALA A 441 34.08 -29.42 -14.57
C ALA A 441 34.64 -28.54 -15.72
N ASN A 442 34.06 -27.35 -15.94
CA ASN A 442 34.42 -26.43 -17.03
C ASN A 442 34.63 -24.99 -16.52
N PRO A 443 35.61 -24.73 -15.65
CA PRO A 443 35.71 -23.46 -14.93
C PRO A 443 36.12 -22.25 -15.78
N ASP A 444 36.58 -22.47 -17.01
CA ASP A 444 36.91 -21.46 -18.02
C ASP A 444 35.71 -21.08 -18.92
N LEU A 445 34.62 -21.86 -18.91
CA LEU A 445 33.42 -21.59 -19.68
C LEU A 445 32.37 -20.82 -18.86
N PHE A 446 31.56 -20.00 -19.52
CA PHE A 446 30.41 -19.36 -18.88
C PHE A 446 29.13 -20.20 -19.01
N ILE A 447 28.26 -20.12 -18.01
CA ILE A 447 26.85 -20.54 -18.11
C ILE A 447 26.01 -19.29 -18.33
N LEU A 448 25.12 -19.30 -19.32
CA LEU A 448 24.13 -18.25 -19.55
C LEU A 448 22.74 -18.89 -19.57
N ALA A 449 21.81 -18.43 -18.74
CA ALA A 449 20.40 -18.78 -18.93
C ALA A 449 19.90 -17.99 -20.15
N THR A 450 19.76 -18.69 -21.28
CA THR A 450 19.57 -18.12 -22.61
C THR A 450 18.09 -17.92 -22.97
N GLU A 451 17.19 -18.58 -22.26
CA GLU A 451 15.74 -18.49 -22.44
C GLU A 451 14.99 -18.99 -21.20
N ALA A 452 13.98 -18.24 -20.76
CA ALA A 452 12.97 -18.67 -19.80
C ALA A 452 11.68 -17.86 -19.96
N CYS A 453 10.53 -18.51 -19.78
CA CYS A 453 9.21 -17.89 -19.80
C CYS A 453 8.27 -18.57 -18.78
N GLU A 454 7.24 -17.84 -18.37
CA GLU A 454 6.13 -18.41 -17.61
C GLU A 454 4.92 -18.71 -18.51
N GLY A 455 3.99 -19.54 -18.03
CA GLY A 455 2.77 -19.87 -18.78
C GLY A 455 2.87 -20.99 -19.81
N TYR A 456 3.96 -21.76 -19.80
CA TYR A 456 4.18 -22.95 -20.65
C TYR A 456 3.50 -24.22 -20.13
N LEU A 457 3.04 -24.22 -18.87
CA LEU A 457 2.42 -25.38 -18.23
C LEU A 457 0.98 -25.59 -18.70
N ILE A 458 0.47 -26.83 -18.62
CA ILE A 458 -0.93 -27.13 -18.88
C ILE A 458 -1.85 -26.46 -17.83
N GLU A 459 -3.07 -26.09 -18.24
CA GLU A 459 -3.99 -25.42 -17.33
C GLU A 459 -4.37 -26.28 -16.13
N GLY A 460 -4.32 -25.69 -14.93
CA GLY A 460 -4.50 -26.39 -13.65
C GLY A 460 -3.22 -27.01 -13.06
N LEU A 461 -2.07 -26.95 -13.75
CA LEU A 461 -0.76 -27.34 -13.21
C LEU A 461 0.12 -26.11 -12.97
N GLY A 462 0.64 -25.95 -11.74
CA GLY A 462 1.53 -24.85 -11.38
C GLY A 462 0.89 -23.49 -11.65
N THR A 463 1.51 -22.72 -12.55
CA THR A 463 1.08 -21.38 -12.98
C THR A 463 0.13 -21.39 -14.18
N GLY A 464 -0.23 -22.57 -14.72
CA GLY A 464 -1.18 -22.73 -15.83
C GLY A 464 -0.69 -22.19 -17.18
N ALA A 465 -1.54 -22.29 -18.20
CA ALA A 465 -1.23 -21.98 -19.59
C ALA A 465 -1.48 -20.51 -19.96
N GLY A 466 -0.68 -19.97 -20.89
CA GLY A 466 -0.87 -18.64 -21.48
C GLY A 466 -0.79 -17.49 -20.47
N THR A 467 -1.32 -16.33 -20.85
CA THR A 467 -1.35 -15.13 -20.00
C THR A 467 -2.29 -15.30 -18.80
N LYS A 468 -2.03 -14.57 -17.70
CA LYS A 468 -2.90 -14.56 -16.50
C LYS A 468 -3.29 -13.15 -16.05
N LEU A 469 -3.21 -12.16 -16.93
CA LEU A 469 -3.38 -10.71 -16.68
C LEU A 469 -4.56 -10.30 -15.76
N LEU A 470 -5.66 -11.07 -15.75
CA LEU A 470 -6.85 -10.80 -14.94
C LEU A 470 -6.90 -11.57 -13.60
N GLN A 471 -5.84 -12.29 -13.23
CA GLN A 471 -5.75 -13.18 -12.07
C GLN A 471 -4.58 -12.77 -11.15
N PRO A 472 -4.80 -11.89 -10.14
CA PRO A 472 -3.73 -11.25 -9.38
C PRO A 472 -2.77 -12.22 -8.68
N GLU A 473 -3.30 -13.29 -8.09
CA GLU A 473 -2.50 -14.35 -7.45
C GLU A 473 -1.52 -14.99 -8.44
N MET A 474 -1.96 -15.24 -9.68
CA MET A 474 -1.17 -15.95 -10.67
C MET A 474 -0.09 -15.08 -11.29
N VAL A 475 -0.38 -13.80 -11.58
CA VAL A 475 0.64 -12.85 -12.09
C VAL A 475 1.67 -12.52 -11.02
N TRP A 476 1.28 -12.45 -9.74
CA TRP A 476 2.24 -12.35 -8.65
C TRP A 476 3.08 -13.63 -8.53
N LYS A 477 2.45 -14.81 -8.60
CA LYS A 477 3.15 -16.10 -8.48
C LYS A 477 4.23 -16.28 -9.54
N ARG A 478 3.97 -15.88 -10.78
CA ARG A 478 4.96 -15.87 -11.86
C ARG A 478 6.16 -14.97 -11.55
N GLY A 479 5.91 -13.82 -10.91
CA GLY A 479 6.98 -12.96 -10.35
C GLY A 479 7.82 -13.66 -9.29
N GLU A 480 7.21 -14.34 -8.31
CA GLU A 480 7.94 -15.11 -7.28
C GLU A 480 8.82 -16.21 -7.91
N VAL A 481 8.32 -16.88 -8.95
CA VAL A 481 9.04 -17.98 -9.60
C VAL A 481 10.21 -17.45 -10.43
N TYR A 482 10.03 -16.37 -11.21
CA TYR A 482 11.15 -15.64 -11.85
C TYR A 482 12.20 -15.23 -10.82
N ALA A 483 11.80 -14.59 -9.72
CA ALA A 483 12.71 -14.09 -8.70
C ALA A 483 13.51 -15.23 -8.06
N ARG A 484 12.85 -16.36 -7.84
CA ARG A 484 13.46 -17.57 -7.29
C ARG A 484 14.48 -18.20 -8.23
N ASP A 485 14.15 -18.40 -9.51
CA ASP A 485 15.07 -19.02 -10.48
C ASP A 485 16.29 -18.12 -10.72
N ILE A 486 16.08 -16.83 -11.03
CA ILE A 486 17.18 -15.87 -11.30
C ILE A 486 18.18 -15.82 -10.14
N ILE A 487 17.69 -15.74 -8.89
CA ILE A 487 18.57 -15.70 -7.71
C ILE A 487 19.39 -16.99 -7.58
N ASN A 488 18.77 -18.15 -7.75
CA ASN A 488 19.43 -19.43 -7.54
C ASN A 488 20.37 -19.78 -8.71
N ASP A 489 20.05 -19.40 -9.95
CA ASP A 489 20.93 -19.49 -11.11
C ASP A 489 22.19 -18.65 -10.92
N LEU A 490 22.03 -17.38 -10.54
CA LEU A 490 23.18 -16.50 -10.28
C LEU A 490 23.99 -17.01 -9.07
N ALA A 491 23.36 -17.59 -8.05
CA ALA A 491 24.06 -18.26 -6.95
C ALA A 491 24.82 -19.53 -7.40
N ASN A 492 24.41 -20.16 -8.51
CA ASN A 492 25.01 -21.37 -9.08
C ASN A 492 25.67 -21.10 -10.46
N TYR A 493 26.44 -20.01 -10.51
CA TYR A 493 27.37 -19.66 -11.59
C TYR A 493 26.78 -19.20 -12.94
N ALA A 494 25.47 -18.96 -13.04
CA ALA A 494 24.95 -18.22 -14.20
C ALA A 494 25.59 -16.82 -14.29
N THR A 495 25.96 -16.43 -15.50
CA THR A 495 26.56 -15.13 -15.82
C THR A 495 25.55 -14.10 -16.33
N GLY A 496 24.29 -14.49 -16.45
CA GLY A 496 23.20 -13.66 -16.93
C GLY A 496 21.93 -14.49 -17.04
N TRP A 497 20.80 -13.83 -17.25
CA TRP A 497 19.50 -14.47 -17.40
C TRP A 497 18.66 -13.72 -18.43
N MET A 498 17.96 -14.48 -19.26
CA MET A 498 17.21 -14.01 -20.42
C MET A 498 15.74 -14.41 -20.30
N ASP A 499 14.88 -13.39 -20.23
CA ASP A 499 13.45 -13.56 -20.46
C ASP A 499 13.19 -13.98 -21.92
N TRP A 500 11.99 -14.50 -22.18
CA TRP A 500 11.61 -14.95 -23.51
C TRP A 500 11.09 -13.82 -24.41
N ASN A 501 9.83 -13.84 -24.79
CA ASN A 501 9.24 -12.78 -25.60
C ASN A 501 9.22 -11.47 -24.79
N LEU A 502 9.99 -10.47 -25.21
CA LEU A 502 9.99 -9.13 -24.58
C LEU A 502 8.58 -8.51 -24.51
N VAL A 503 7.69 -8.87 -25.45
CA VAL A 503 6.30 -8.40 -25.52
C VAL A 503 5.40 -9.48 -26.10
N LEU A 504 4.23 -9.72 -25.50
CA LEU A 504 3.15 -10.52 -26.10
C LEU A 504 1.82 -9.74 -26.15
N ASP A 505 0.85 -10.18 -26.94
CA ASP A 505 -0.53 -9.71 -26.81
C ASP A 505 -1.20 -10.28 -25.54
N THR A 506 -2.40 -9.81 -25.20
CA THR A 506 -3.11 -10.30 -24.00
C THR A 506 -3.51 -11.79 -24.07
N LYS A 507 -3.27 -12.49 -25.20
CA LYS A 507 -3.54 -13.94 -25.39
C LYS A 507 -2.27 -14.79 -25.29
N GLY A 508 -1.09 -14.17 -25.27
CA GLY A 508 0.20 -14.85 -25.21
C GLY A 508 0.81 -15.14 -26.58
N GLY A 509 0.46 -14.36 -27.61
CA GLY A 509 0.93 -14.52 -28.99
C GLY A 509 1.38 -13.19 -29.63
N PRO A 510 1.46 -13.12 -30.98
CA PRO A 510 1.05 -14.14 -31.93
C PRO A 510 2.04 -15.31 -32.06
N THR A 511 1.53 -16.51 -32.28
CA THR A 511 2.30 -17.73 -32.56
C THR A 511 1.54 -18.58 -33.59
N TRP A 512 2.21 -19.01 -34.66
CA TRP A 512 1.57 -19.78 -35.76
C TRP A 512 1.06 -21.15 -35.32
N VAL A 513 1.61 -21.68 -34.23
CA VAL A 513 1.33 -23.01 -33.69
C VAL A 513 0.46 -22.95 -32.41
N GLU A 514 0.00 -21.75 -32.02
CA GLU A 514 -0.78 -21.53 -30.79
C GLU A 514 -0.08 -22.08 -29.52
N ASN A 515 1.24 -21.90 -29.41
CA ASN A 515 2.04 -22.21 -28.21
C ASN A 515 2.04 -21.01 -27.25
N ASN A 516 0.85 -20.57 -26.81
CA ASN A 516 0.72 -19.31 -26.08
C ASN A 516 1.34 -19.37 -24.68
N VAL A 517 2.21 -18.41 -24.35
CA VAL A 517 2.86 -18.28 -23.03
C VAL A 517 2.63 -16.87 -22.45
N ASP A 518 3.34 -16.50 -21.38
CA ASP A 518 3.27 -15.17 -20.78
C ASP A 518 4.53 -14.33 -21.10
N SER A 519 4.46 -13.02 -20.84
CA SER A 519 5.58 -12.08 -21.02
C SER A 519 5.60 -11.03 -19.91
N PRO A 520 6.77 -10.51 -19.48
CA PRO A 520 6.85 -9.41 -18.52
C PRO A 520 6.13 -8.13 -18.95
N ILE A 521 5.92 -7.92 -20.26
CA ILE A 521 5.02 -6.89 -20.79
C ILE A 521 3.99 -7.50 -21.76
N LEU A 522 2.71 -7.28 -21.48
CA LEU A 522 1.62 -7.55 -22.43
C LEU A 522 1.11 -6.25 -23.05
N VAL A 523 0.68 -6.25 -24.32
CA VAL A 523 0.09 -5.08 -24.98
C VAL A 523 -1.40 -5.23 -25.22
N ASP A 524 -2.12 -4.11 -25.21
CA ASP A 524 -3.51 -4.05 -25.67
C ASP A 524 -3.58 -4.18 -27.21
N GLU A 525 -3.72 -5.40 -27.72
CA GLU A 525 -3.84 -5.65 -29.16
C GLU A 525 -5.15 -5.12 -29.79
N VAL A 526 -6.11 -4.70 -28.98
CA VAL A 526 -7.45 -4.25 -29.41
C VAL A 526 -7.53 -2.73 -29.47
N GLY A 527 -7.34 -2.04 -28.35
CA GLY A 527 -7.41 -0.58 -28.24
C GLY A 527 -6.10 0.15 -28.54
N LYS A 528 -4.95 -0.55 -28.45
CA LYS A 528 -3.62 -0.09 -28.91
C LYS A 528 -3.03 1.11 -28.18
N SER A 529 -3.70 1.57 -27.13
CA SER A 529 -3.37 2.73 -26.30
C SER A 529 -2.71 2.34 -24.95
N GLU A 530 -2.74 1.06 -24.57
CA GLU A 530 -2.25 0.55 -23.28
C GLU A 530 -1.21 -0.58 -23.41
N PHE A 531 -0.28 -0.66 -22.47
CA PHE A 531 0.48 -1.89 -22.18
C PHE A 531 0.60 -2.14 -20.68
N TYR A 532 0.93 -3.38 -20.33
CA TYR A 532 0.75 -3.97 -19.01
C TYR A 532 2.07 -4.57 -18.52
N LYS A 533 2.76 -3.88 -17.61
CA LYS A 533 3.96 -4.40 -16.93
C LYS A 533 3.54 -5.35 -15.81
N GLN A 534 3.95 -6.61 -15.92
CA GLN A 534 3.63 -7.66 -14.94
C GLN A 534 4.67 -7.71 -13.80
N PRO A 535 4.41 -8.39 -12.66
CA PRO A 535 5.40 -8.58 -11.59
C PRO A 535 6.76 -9.10 -12.07
N MET A 536 6.77 -9.95 -13.11
CA MET A 536 7.99 -10.44 -13.78
C MET A 536 8.91 -9.31 -14.30
N TYR A 537 8.36 -8.19 -14.80
CA TYR A 537 9.14 -7.03 -15.28
C TYR A 537 9.87 -6.37 -14.10
N TYR A 538 9.17 -6.16 -12.98
CA TYR A 538 9.77 -5.55 -11.78
C TYR A 538 10.80 -6.47 -11.13
N VAL A 539 10.59 -7.78 -11.20
CA VAL A 539 11.53 -8.80 -10.75
C VAL A 539 12.79 -8.81 -11.62
N MET A 540 12.67 -8.80 -12.96
CA MET A 540 13.83 -8.63 -13.86
C MET A 540 14.59 -7.34 -13.55
N GLY A 541 13.87 -6.26 -13.21
CA GLY A 541 14.45 -4.99 -12.80
C GLY A 541 15.36 -5.06 -11.57
N HIS A 542 15.09 -5.92 -10.58
CA HIS A 542 15.98 -6.12 -9.42
C HIS A 542 17.38 -6.64 -9.79
N PHE A 543 17.55 -7.17 -11.00
CA PHE A 543 18.84 -7.64 -11.52
C PHE A 543 19.36 -6.70 -12.61
N SER A 544 18.60 -6.51 -13.69
CA SER A 544 19.07 -5.75 -14.87
C SER A 544 19.40 -4.29 -14.55
N LYS A 545 18.63 -3.65 -13.65
CA LYS A 545 18.86 -2.25 -13.27
C LYS A 545 20.15 -2.09 -12.46
N PHE A 546 20.38 -2.97 -11.49
CA PHE A 546 21.43 -2.79 -10.48
C PHE A 546 22.71 -3.59 -10.74
N LEU A 547 22.71 -4.55 -11.67
CA LEU A 547 23.85 -5.39 -12.01
C LEU A 547 24.37 -5.11 -13.44
N PRO A 548 25.09 -3.99 -13.66
CA PRO A 548 25.70 -3.71 -14.96
C PRO A 548 26.70 -4.81 -15.37
N PRO A 549 26.92 -5.02 -16.69
CA PRO A 549 27.92 -5.93 -17.22
C PRO A 549 29.31 -5.72 -16.60
N GLY A 550 29.95 -6.78 -16.15
CA GLY A 550 31.22 -6.74 -15.42
C GLY A 550 31.07 -6.81 -13.89
N SER A 551 29.85 -6.66 -13.34
CA SER A 551 29.55 -6.96 -11.93
C SER A 551 29.98 -8.38 -11.57
N VAL A 552 30.46 -8.59 -10.35
CA VAL A 552 31.04 -9.87 -9.92
C VAL A 552 30.22 -10.44 -8.77
N ARG A 553 29.81 -11.71 -8.83
CA ARG A 553 29.20 -12.36 -7.65
C ARG A 553 30.23 -12.47 -6.53
N VAL A 554 29.83 -12.11 -5.32
CA VAL A 554 30.67 -12.19 -4.13
C VAL A 554 30.11 -13.18 -3.11
N LYS A 555 30.88 -13.51 -2.08
CA LYS A 555 30.50 -14.49 -1.07
C LYS A 555 29.42 -13.93 -0.14
N LEU A 556 28.41 -14.75 0.12
CA LEU A 556 27.33 -14.50 1.07
C LEU A 556 27.18 -15.74 1.95
N GLU A 557 27.27 -15.56 3.26
CA GLU A 557 27.08 -16.61 4.26
C GLU A 557 26.01 -16.21 5.28
N LEU A 558 25.37 -17.22 5.89
CA LEU A 558 24.43 -17.03 6.99
C LEU A 558 25.10 -17.31 8.33
N SER A 559 24.71 -16.59 9.37
CA SER A 559 25.05 -17.01 10.73
C SER A 559 24.25 -18.26 11.11
N ALA A 560 24.80 -19.09 12.01
CA ALA A 560 24.17 -20.35 12.43
C ALA A 560 22.73 -20.16 12.94
N ASN A 561 22.44 -19.01 13.57
CA ASN A 561 21.12 -18.68 14.10
C ASN A 561 20.14 -18.27 12.98
N ALA A 562 20.62 -17.59 11.94
CA ALA A 562 19.79 -17.10 10.83
C ALA A 562 19.44 -18.17 9.79
N THR A 563 20.22 -19.25 9.69
CA THR A 563 19.99 -20.35 8.73
C THR A 563 18.57 -20.92 8.80
N ALA A 564 18.01 -21.08 10.00
CA ALA A 564 16.64 -21.55 10.18
C ALA A 564 15.61 -20.43 9.96
N ALA A 565 15.81 -19.26 10.59
CA ALA A 565 14.87 -18.14 10.55
C ALA A 565 14.63 -17.59 9.13
N LEU A 566 15.63 -17.69 8.26
CA LEU A 566 15.59 -17.21 6.88
C LEU A 566 15.51 -18.35 5.85
N ALA A 567 15.14 -19.58 6.22
CA ALA A 567 15.23 -20.78 5.36
C ALA A 567 14.38 -20.74 4.07
N ASN A 568 13.45 -19.79 3.94
CA ASN A 568 12.63 -19.58 2.74
C ASN A 568 13.01 -18.33 1.93
N VAL A 569 13.91 -17.46 2.45
CA VAL A 569 14.41 -16.30 1.71
C VAL A 569 15.41 -16.75 0.64
N ASP A 570 15.14 -16.46 -0.64
CA ASP A 570 16.16 -16.63 -1.69
C ASP A 570 17.08 -15.39 -1.69
N ARG A 571 18.41 -15.56 -1.85
CA ARG A 571 19.39 -14.45 -1.73
C ARG A 571 20.65 -14.58 -2.59
N VAL A 572 21.20 -13.47 -3.06
CA VAL A 572 22.50 -13.39 -3.76
C VAL A 572 23.12 -11.99 -3.63
N ALA A 573 24.46 -11.88 -3.65
CA ALA A 573 25.18 -10.61 -3.55
C ALA A 573 26.27 -10.44 -4.63
N PHE A 574 26.50 -9.18 -5.03
CA PHE A 574 27.44 -8.78 -6.07
C PHE A 574 28.23 -7.54 -5.67
N PHE A 575 29.39 -7.35 -6.31
CA PHE A 575 30.17 -6.12 -6.30
C PHE A 575 30.27 -5.58 -7.74
N THR A 576 29.84 -4.34 -7.96
CA THR A 576 29.72 -3.75 -9.31
C THR A 576 31.02 -3.06 -9.76
N PRO A 577 31.21 -2.77 -11.07
CA PRO A 577 32.35 -1.98 -11.56
C PRO A 577 32.43 -0.57 -10.94
N GLU A 578 31.29 -0.01 -10.51
CA GLU A 578 31.16 1.29 -9.84
C GLU A 578 31.53 1.23 -8.35
N ASN A 579 31.97 0.07 -7.84
CA ASN A 579 32.32 -0.22 -6.44
C ASN A 579 31.13 -0.25 -5.47
N GLN A 580 29.92 -0.49 -5.98
CA GLN A 580 28.72 -0.70 -5.16
C GLN A 580 28.59 -2.17 -4.76
N VAL A 581 27.99 -2.44 -3.59
CA VAL A 581 27.52 -3.79 -3.22
C VAL A 581 26.03 -3.85 -3.47
N VAL A 582 25.59 -4.84 -4.24
CA VAL A 582 24.17 -5.11 -4.51
C VAL A 582 23.80 -6.43 -3.86
N LEU A 583 22.80 -6.41 -2.98
CA LEU A 583 22.25 -7.58 -2.30
C LEU A 583 20.79 -7.71 -2.73
N VAL A 584 20.44 -8.84 -3.36
CA VAL A 584 19.05 -9.14 -3.73
C VAL A 584 18.51 -10.18 -2.74
N LEU A 585 17.34 -9.88 -2.15
CA LEU A 585 16.63 -10.74 -1.19
C LEU A 585 15.18 -10.92 -1.66
N HIS A 586 14.69 -12.15 -1.65
CA HIS A 586 13.33 -12.52 -2.00
C HIS A 586 12.69 -13.31 -0.85
N ASN A 587 11.83 -12.63 -0.07
CA ASN A 587 11.04 -13.29 0.97
C ASN A 587 9.87 -14.05 0.33
N ARG A 588 9.70 -15.32 0.72
CA ARG A 588 8.60 -16.20 0.28
C ARG A 588 7.69 -16.64 1.41
N ASP A 589 7.94 -16.17 2.64
CA ASP A 589 7.05 -16.41 3.76
C ASP A 589 5.95 -15.34 3.79
N GLN A 590 4.76 -15.72 4.27
CA GLN A 590 3.66 -14.80 4.58
C GLN A 590 3.91 -13.98 5.87
N THR A 591 5.17 -13.88 6.31
CA THR A 591 5.58 -13.17 7.52
C THR A 591 6.79 -12.30 7.20
N GLU A 592 6.81 -11.11 7.77
CA GLU A 592 7.94 -10.19 7.69
C GLU A 592 9.24 -10.85 8.19
N LYS A 593 10.38 -10.53 7.58
CA LYS A 593 11.71 -10.92 8.07
C LYS A 593 12.57 -9.70 8.33
N VAL A 594 12.94 -9.50 9.59
CA VAL A 594 14.03 -8.60 9.97
C VAL A 594 15.36 -9.31 9.69
N VAL A 595 16.21 -8.71 8.85
CA VAL A 595 17.48 -9.27 8.37
C VAL A 595 18.62 -8.32 8.68
N ARG A 596 19.58 -8.75 9.51
CA ARG A 596 20.79 -7.99 9.85
C ARG A 596 21.94 -8.39 8.94
N VAL A 597 22.34 -7.49 8.04
CA VAL A 597 23.45 -7.72 7.10
C VAL A 597 24.73 -7.08 7.65
N ASN A 598 25.84 -7.81 7.59
CA ASN A 598 27.18 -7.30 7.80
C ASN A 598 27.94 -7.27 6.46
N LEU A 599 28.45 -6.09 6.09
CA LEU A 599 29.29 -5.91 4.90
C LEU A 599 30.77 -5.92 5.29
N ALA A 600 31.52 -6.93 4.82
CA ALA A 600 32.96 -7.06 5.01
C ALA A 600 33.71 -6.57 3.76
N PHE A 601 34.48 -5.49 3.93
CA PHE A 601 35.27 -4.85 2.89
C PHE A 601 36.78 -4.96 3.16
N GLU A 602 37.58 -4.80 2.10
CA GLU A 602 39.05 -4.82 2.16
C GLU A 602 39.61 -3.73 3.12
N GLY A 603 39.90 -4.12 4.36
CA GLY A 603 40.63 -3.31 5.34
C GLY A 603 39.84 -2.19 6.05
N ARG A 604 38.49 -2.23 6.05
CA ARG A 604 37.66 -1.24 6.78
C ARG A 604 36.54 -1.87 7.60
N THR A 605 36.02 -1.09 8.54
CA THR A 605 35.05 -1.51 9.56
C THR A 605 33.84 -2.21 8.96
N ALA A 606 33.47 -3.34 9.55
CA ALA A 606 32.18 -3.99 9.36
C ALA A 606 31.02 -2.99 9.55
N LEU A 607 29.94 -3.17 8.78
CA LEU A 607 28.79 -2.27 8.73
C LEU A 607 27.50 -3.07 8.86
N LEU A 608 26.68 -2.74 9.87
CA LEU A 608 25.41 -3.38 10.17
C LEU A 608 24.26 -2.63 9.49
N LEU A 609 23.47 -3.38 8.73
CA LEU A 609 22.24 -2.95 8.07
C LEU A 609 21.05 -3.70 8.67
N LEU A 610 19.97 -3.00 9.01
CA LEU A 610 18.71 -3.60 9.44
C LEU A 610 17.71 -3.51 8.28
N LEU A 611 17.48 -4.60 7.57
CA LEU A 611 16.47 -4.69 6.52
C LEU A 611 15.18 -5.29 7.08
N VAL A 612 14.05 -4.67 6.75
CA VAL A 612 12.72 -5.27 6.90
C VAL A 612 12.32 -5.82 5.54
N LEU A 613 12.07 -7.13 5.47
CA LEU A 613 11.47 -7.77 4.30
C LEU A 613 9.99 -8.00 4.60
N ASP A 614 9.14 -7.04 4.23
CA ASP A 614 7.69 -7.09 4.41
C ASP A 614 7.10 -8.48 4.06
N ALA A 615 6.04 -8.84 4.76
CA ALA A 615 5.15 -9.91 4.32
C ALA A 615 4.39 -9.49 3.05
N ALA A 616 3.58 -10.41 2.53
CA ALA A 616 2.50 -10.09 1.60
C ALA A 616 1.28 -9.45 2.31
N ASP A 617 1.51 -8.58 3.31
CA ASP A 617 0.47 -7.82 3.99
C ASP A 617 -0.22 -6.89 2.99
N ALA A 618 -1.55 -6.86 3.01
CA ALA A 618 -2.31 -5.94 2.18
C ALA A 618 -2.04 -4.49 2.63
N LYS A 619 -1.23 -3.75 1.86
CA LYS A 619 -1.11 -2.30 2.03
C LYS A 619 -2.41 -1.64 1.54
N CYS A 620 -2.69 -0.45 2.08
CA CYS A 620 -3.84 0.39 1.74
C CYS A 620 -4.02 0.53 0.21
N ALA A 621 -4.97 -0.23 -0.35
CA ALA A 621 -5.44 -0.01 -1.71
C ALA A 621 -6.33 1.24 -1.72
N ASN A 622 -6.13 2.15 -2.68
CA ASN A 622 -6.92 3.39 -2.78
C ASN A 622 -7.95 3.38 -3.93
N TRP A 623 -7.90 2.39 -4.83
CA TRP A 623 -8.87 2.28 -5.93
C TRP A 623 -10.25 1.84 -5.44
N SER A 624 -11.29 2.56 -5.85
CA SER A 624 -12.69 2.15 -5.71
C SER A 624 -13.32 1.85 -7.07
N ALA A 625 -13.86 0.63 -7.23
CA ALA A 625 -14.69 0.23 -8.35
C ALA A 625 -16.11 0.85 -8.28
N ARG A 626 -16.61 1.23 -7.11
CA ARG A 626 -17.85 2.03 -6.99
C ARG A 626 -17.67 3.42 -7.61
N PHE A 627 -16.58 4.11 -7.27
CA PHE A 627 -16.34 5.49 -7.72
C PHE A 627 -15.55 5.59 -9.03
N GLN A 628 -14.99 4.48 -9.53
CA GLN A 628 -14.15 4.41 -10.74
C GLN A 628 -12.94 5.36 -10.71
N ARG A 629 -12.32 5.51 -9.53
CA ARG A 629 -11.15 6.34 -9.29
C ARG A 629 -10.39 5.90 -8.04
N ASN A 630 -9.18 6.42 -7.88
CA ASN A 630 -8.49 6.41 -6.61
C ASN A 630 -9.16 7.40 -5.62
N LEU A 631 -9.28 6.98 -4.37
CA LEU A 631 -9.75 7.75 -3.22
C LEU A 631 -8.53 8.17 -2.39
N GLU A 632 -7.87 9.25 -2.81
CA GLU A 632 -6.67 9.74 -2.14
C GLU A 632 -6.92 10.03 -0.65
N GLY A 633 -6.11 9.42 0.20
CA GLY A 633 -6.25 9.49 1.66
C GLY A 633 -7.06 8.36 2.29
N VAL A 634 -7.79 7.56 1.52
CA VAL A 634 -8.73 6.54 2.01
C VAL A 634 -8.28 5.15 1.58
N CYS A 635 -8.50 4.13 2.43
CA CYS A 635 -8.19 2.74 2.11
C CYS A 635 -9.47 1.98 1.79
N VAL A 636 -9.52 1.37 0.62
CA VAL A 636 -10.64 0.60 0.08
C VAL A 636 -10.44 -0.88 0.39
N CYS A 637 -11.41 -1.45 1.07
CA CYS A 637 -11.50 -2.87 1.39
C CYS A 637 -12.61 -3.53 0.57
N ASN A 638 -12.33 -4.72 0.05
CA ASN A 638 -13.24 -5.58 -0.72
C ASN A 638 -12.95 -7.07 -0.42
N ALA A 639 -13.69 -7.99 -1.06
CA ALA A 639 -13.66 -9.43 -0.74
C ALA A 639 -12.33 -10.16 -0.99
N THR A 640 -11.35 -9.53 -1.66
CA THR A 640 -10.02 -10.11 -1.91
C THR A 640 -8.87 -9.24 -1.40
N SER A 641 -9.14 -8.02 -0.95
CA SER A 641 -8.12 -7.08 -0.46
C SER A 641 -8.68 -6.15 0.61
N CYS A 642 -8.08 -6.17 1.80
CA CYS A 642 -8.31 -5.19 2.85
C CYS A 642 -7.06 -5.12 3.74
N ASP A 643 -6.63 -3.93 4.13
CA ASP A 643 -5.45 -3.74 4.98
C ASP A 643 -5.63 -4.33 6.39
N ALA A 644 -4.55 -4.86 6.93
CA ALA A 644 -4.50 -5.49 8.25
C ALA A 644 -3.35 -4.91 9.08
N LEU A 645 -3.55 -4.87 10.40
CA LEU A 645 -2.59 -4.39 11.38
C LEU A 645 -1.97 -5.57 12.13
N THR A 646 -0.66 -5.76 12.01
CA THR A 646 0.08 -6.75 12.79
C THR A 646 0.18 -6.32 14.26
N SER A 647 0.36 -7.29 15.16
CA SER A 647 0.55 -7.03 16.60
C SER A 647 1.92 -7.49 17.12
N ASP A 648 2.73 -8.10 16.27
CA ASP A 648 3.90 -8.86 16.68
C ASP A 648 5.06 -7.94 17.13
N HIS A 649 5.12 -6.74 16.53
CA HIS A 649 6.05 -5.65 16.88
C HIS A 649 5.69 -4.96 18.22
N LEU A 650 4.67 -5.42 18.94
CA LEU A 650 4.35 -5.00 20.31
C LEU A 650 5.08 -5.84 21.37
N SER A 651 5.82 -6.89 21.01
CA SER A 651 6.70 -7.60 21.94
C SER A 651 8.10 -6.99 21.89
N LEU A 652 8.48 -6.21 22.91
CA LEU A 652 9.69 -5.38 22.92
C LEU A 652 10.67 -5.77 24.03
N GLU A 653 11.94 -5.99 23.67
CA GLU A 653 13.03 -6.11 24.65
C GLU A 653 13.43 -4.76 25.25
N ARG A 654 14.14 -4.77 26.39
CA ARG A 654 14.50 -3.57 27.18
C ARG A 654 15.17 -2.43 26.39
N ASN A 655 15.88 -2.70 25.31
CA ASN A 655 16.57 -1.66 24.52
C ASN A 655 15.86 -1.33 23.20
N GLN A 656 14.77 -2.03 22.88
CA GLN A 656 14.00 -1.88 21.65
C GLN A 656 12.82 -0.91 21.85
N GLY A 657 12.45 -0.25 20.76
CA GLY A 657 11.15 0.37 20.58
C GLY A 657 10.67 0.21 19.14
N VAL A 658 9.46 0.67 18.85
CA VAL A 658 8.89 0.76 17.50
C VAL A 658 8.13 2.07 17.37
N VAL A 659 8.27 2.75 16.23
CA VAL A 659 7.44 3.89 15.83
C VAL A 659 6.39 3.38 14.84
N PHE A 660 5.11 3.66 15.09
CA PHE A 660 4.00 3.47 14.16
C PHE A 660 3.56 4.83 13.64
N GLN A 661 3.29 4.98 12.34
CA GLN A 661 3.04 6.27 11.67
C GLN A 661 1.81 6.24 10.76
N THR A 662 1.03 7.32 10.79
CA THR A 662 -0.02 7.63 9.81
C THR A 662 0.20 9.03 9.26
N SER A 663 0.13 9.24 7.94
CA SER A 663 0.48 10.52 7.31
C SER A 663 -0.41 10.91 6.12
N LEU A 664 -0.41 12.21 5.81
CA LEU A 664 -0.99 12.76 4.57
C LEU A 664 -0.28 12.23 3.31
N ALA A 665 0.99 11.82 3.42
CA ALA A 665 1.76 11.26 2.31
C ALA A 665 1.26 9.86 1.90
N GLY A 666 0.79 9.05 2.85
CA GLY A 666 0.18 7.75 2.58
C GLY A 666 0.34 6.68 3.67
N ASP A 667 1.09 6.93 4.74
CA ASP A 667 1.35 5.92 5.78
C ASP A 667 0.08 5.57 6.56
N ARG A 668 -0.12 4.30 6.89
CA ARG A 668 -1.34 3.80 7.56
C ARG A 668 -0.96 2.84 8.68
N LEU A 669 -0.64 3.41 9.84
CA LEU A 669 0.03 2.71 10.96
C LEU A 669 1.29 1.94 10.51
N ALA A 670 1.96 2.43 9.47
CA ALA A 670 3.21 1.86 8.96
C ALA A 670 4.29 1.99 10.04
N HIS A 671 5.10 0.96 10.25
CA HIS A 671 5.93 0.86 11.44
C HIS A 671 7.43 0.73 11.12
N ALA A 672 8.28 1.15 12.06
CA ALA A 672 9.74 1.08 11.95
C ALA A 672 10.39 0.82 13.32
N ALA A 673 11.45 0.00 13.33
CA ALA A 673 12.20 -0.30 14.55
C ALA A 673 12.98 0.93 15.07
N LEU A 674 12.93 1.15 16.39
CA LEU A 674 13.60 2.23 17.10
C LEU A 674 14.64 1.67 18.08
N SER A 675 15.84 2.25 18.09
CA SER A 675 16.87 1.94 19.07
C SER A 675 16.87 2.97 20.20
N THR A 676 17.00 2.51 21.44
CA THR A 676 17.17 3.39 22.62
C THR A 676 18.61 3.32 23.13
N ALA A 677 19.13 4.47 23.59
CA ALA A 677 20.43 4.60 24.23
C ALA A 677 20.28 4.60 25.76
N GLU A 678 21.29 4.10 26.49
CA GLU A 678 21.33 4.24 27.96
C GLU A 678 21.86 5.62 28.38
N GLY A 679 21.32 6.14 29.48
CA GLY A 679 21.55 7.49 29.98
C GLY A 679 20.35 8.42 29.74
N VAL A 680 20.29 9.53 30.48
CA VAL A 680 19.33 10.61 30.24
C VAL A 680 19.96 11.67 29.33
N ASP A 681 19.22 12.15 28.34
CA ASP A 681 19.64 13.32 27.57
C ASP A 681 19.20 14.60 28.29
N ALA A 682 20.13 15.54 28.46
CA ALA A 682 19.91 16.86 29.04
C ALA A 682 19.57 17.93 27.99
N ALA A 683 19.76 17.62 26.70
CA ALA A 683 19.39 18.42 25.54
C ALA A 683 18.16 17.86 24.81
N ALA A 684 17.31 17.12 25.53
CA ALA A 684 16.06 16.57 25.02
C ALA A 684 14.97 17.63 24.91
N ASP A 685 14.10 17.46 23.90
CA ASP A 685 12.94 18.30 23.69
C ASP A 685 11.84 17.94 24.69
N PHE A 686 11.58 16.63 24.86
CA PHE A 686 10.58 16.09 25.76
C PHE A 686 11.20 15.16 26.83
N VAL A 687 10.92 15.44 28.10
CA VAL A 687 11.36 14.65 29.26
C VAL A 687 10.17 13.93 29.86
N ILE A 688 10.20 12.60 29.86
CA ILE A 688 9.12 11.76 30.37
C ILE A 688 9.50 11.21 31.76
N ASN A 689 8.54 11.15 32.67
CA ASN A 689 8.70 10.59 34.02
C ASN A 689 7.52 9.65 34.34
N SER A 690 7.73 8.34 34.18
CA SER A 690 6.72 7.31 34.41
C SER A 690 6.34 7.08 35.88
N ALA A 691 7.09 7.66 36.81
CA ALA A 691 6.75 7.68 38.23
C ALA A 691 5.74 8.78 38.61
N MET A 692 5.47 9.75 37.73
CA MET A 692 4.38 10.73 37.91
C MET A 692 3.19 10.32 37.05
N GLN A 693 2.16 9.77 37.70
CA GLN A 693 1.01 9.11 37.08
C GLN A 693 -0.30 9.87 37.35
N PHE A 694 -1.22 9.83 36.38
CA PHE A 694 -2.53 10.49 36.45
C PHE A 694 -3.68 9.46 36.28
N GLN A 695 -4.72 9.77 35.50
CA GLN A 695 -5.87 8.91 35.28
C GLN A 695 -5.53 7.62 34.50
N LYS A 696 -6.46 6.66 34.58
CA LYS A 696 -6.39 5.39 33.86
C LYS A 696 -7.35 5.38 32.67
N ILE A 697 -6.92 4.77 31.58
CA ILE A 697 -7.74 4.50 30.39
C ILE A 697 -8.79 3.43 30.72
N ILE A 698 -10.05 3.75 30.47
CA ILE A 698 -11.20 2.84 30.40
C ILE A 698 -11.17 2.13 29.04
N GLY A 699 -10.95 2.88 27.96
CA GLY A 699 -10.74 2.36 26.62
C GLY A 699 -11.14 3.35 25.51
N PHE A 700 -11.22 2.83 24.29
CA PHE A 700 -11.58 3.58 23.08
C PHE A 700 -12.59 2.79 22.24
N GLY A 701 -13.50 3.48 21.56
CA GLY A 701 -14.67 2.83 20.97
C GLY A 701 -15.45 3.67 19.97
N GLY A 702 -16.65 3.20 19.64
CA GLY A 702 -17.68 3.94 18.90
C GLY A 702 -19.10 3.46 19.25
N ALA A 703 -20.14 4.07 18.67
CA ALA A 703 -21.52 3.71 18.93
C ALA A 703 -22.09 2.66 17.95
N PHE A 704 -22.81 1.69 18.53
CA PHE A 704 -23.64 0.70 17.86
C PHE A 704 -25.03 1.30 17.56
N THR A 705 -25.08 2.31 16.67
CA THR A 705 -26.36 2.86 16.20
C THR A 705 -27.10 1.89 15.29
N ASP A 706 -28.40 2.09 15.10
CA ASP A 706 -29.16 1.34 14.09
C ASP A 706 -28.57 1.58 12.70
N ALA A 707 -28.18 2.82 12.38
CA ALA A 707 -27.47 3.14 11.13
C ALA A 707 -26.20 2.31 10.94
N ALA A 708 -25.34 2.20 11.96
CA ALA A 708 -24.11 1.42 11.86
C ALA A 708 -24.38 -0.07 11.61
N ALA A 709 -25.31 -0.67 12.36
CA ALA A 709 -25.69 -2.05 12.16
C ALA A 709 -26.36 -2.26 10.78
N ILE A 710 -27.33 -1.45 10.38
CA ILE A 710 -27.97 -1.48 9.05
C ILE A 710 -26.90 -1.44 7.95
N ASN A 711 -25.91 -0.55 8.04
CA ASN A 711 -24.86 -0.42 7.04
C ASN A 711 -23.95 -1.65 6.96
N VAL A 712 -23.59 -2.26 8.09
CA VAL A 712 -22.89 -3.55 8.09
C VAL A 712 -23.72 -4.61 7.33
N TYR A 713 -24.99 -4.76 7.66
CA TYR A 713 -25.87 -5.76 7.03
C TYR A 713 -26.35 -5.43 5.61
N LYS A 714 -26.06 -4.24 5.06
CA LYS A 714 -26.15 -3.96 3.60
C LYS A 714 -25.07 -4.72 2.81
N THR A 715 -23.92 -5.01 3.44
CA THR A 715 -22.78 -5.68 2.79
C THR A 715 -22.88 -7.20 2.89
N ASP A 716 -22.13 -7.94 2.06
CA ASP A 716 -22.10 -9.41 2.16
C ASP A 716 -21.33 -9.91 3.41
N LYS A 717 -21.43 -11.22 3.69
CA LYS A 717 -20.93 -11.80 4.95
C LYS A 717 -19.43 -11.61 5.17
N ASP A 718 -18.66 -11.60 4.10
CA ASP A 718 -17.21 -11.45 4.17
C ASP A 718 -16.86 -9.98 4.44
N MET A 719 -17.58 -9.03 3.83
CA MET A 719 -17.47 -7.60 4.19
C MET A 719 -17.88 -7.32 5.63
N GLN A 720 -18.99 -7.91 6.10
CA GLN A 720 -19.40 -7.79 7.50
C GLN A 720 -18.32 -8.30 8.46
N GLN A 721 -17.63 -9.40 8.11
CA GLN A 721 -16.56 -9.95 8.93
C GLN A 721 -15.32 -9.04 8.89
N HIS A 722 -14.90 -8.56 7.72
CA HIS A 722 -13.77 -7.64 7.62
C HIS A 722 -14.01 -6.31 8.36
N ILE A 723 -15.25 -5.80 8.42
CA ILE A 723 -15.59 -4.60 9.21
C ILE A 723 -15.53 -4.89 10.72
N LEU A 724 -16.01 -6.07 11.16
CA LEU A 724 -15.87 -6.52 12.55
C LEU A 724 -14.41 -6.71 12.95
N ASP A 725 -13.61 -7.34 12.09
CA ASP A 725 -12.19 -7.57 12.32
C ASP A 725 -11.41 -6.24 12.35
N ALA A 726 -11.77 -5.28 11.49
CA ALA A 726 -11.18 -3.95 11.46
C ALA A 726 -11.35 -3.17 12.77
N TYR A 727 -12.50 -3.27 13.45
CA TYR A 727 -12.67 -2.60 14.75
C TYR A 727 -12.25 -3.45 15.95
N PHE A 728 -12.61 -4.72 16.00
CA PHE A 728 -12.52 -5.55 17.21
C PHE A 728 -11.52 -6.71 17.09
N GLY A 729 -11.27 -7.19 15.88
CA GLY A 729 -10.36 -8.31 15.62
C GLY A 729 -8.89 -7.97 15.85
N LYS A 730 -8.06 -9.01 15.98
CA LYS A 730 -6.60 -8.88 16.21
C LYS A 730 -5.86 -8.08 15.12
N SER A 731 -6.35 -8.21 13.89
CA SER A 731 -5.86 -7.53 12.67
C SER A 731 -6.41 -6.11 12.50
N GLY A 732 -7.25 -5.62 13.42
CA GLY A 732 -7.81 -4.29 13.41
C GLY A 732 -7.42 -3.47 14.64
N LEU A 733 -8.25 -2.48 14.99
CA LEU A 733 -7.97 -1.50 16.04
C LEU A 733 -8.06 -2.08 17.47
N GLN A 734 -8.73 -3.22 17.65
CA GLN A 734 -9.04 -3.84 18.95
C GLN A 734 -9.70 -2.85 19.94
N TYR A 735 -10.79 -2.22 19.48
CA TYR A 735 -11.69 -1.37 20.28
C TYR A 735 -12.14 -2.07 21.56
N THR A 736 -12.27 -1.28 22.63
CA THR A 736 -12.51 -1.74 24.01
C THR A 736 -13.64 -1.00 24.73
N VAL A 737 -14.29 -0.05 24.05
CA VAL A 737 -15.51 0.62 24.50
C VAL A 737 -16.57 0.52 23.40
N GLY A 738 -17.85 0.52 23.77
CA GLY A 738 -18.95 0.65 22.82
C GLY A 738 -20.16 1.37 23.43
N ARG A 739 -20.74 2.33 22.69
CA ARG A 739 -21.96 3.03 23.10
C ARG A 739 -23.19 2.37 22.49
N ILE A 740 -24.24 2.15 23.27
CA ILE A 740 -25.50 1.53 22.83
C ILE A 740 -26.64 2.53 23.01
N PRO A 741 -27.31 2.95 21.92
CA PRO A 741 -28.55 3.71 22.03
C PRO A 741 -29.68 2.90 22.66
N ILE A 742 -30.27 3.47 23.71
CA ILE A 742 -31.54 3.01 24.28
C ILE A 742 -32.65 3.48 23.34
N SER A 743 -33.02 2.60 22.41
CA SER A 743 -34.03 2.80 21.39
C SER A 743 -33.59 3.75 20.27
N SER A 744 -34.55 4.35 19.54
CA SER A 744 -34.26 5.14 18.34
C SER A 744 -33.48 6.43 18.59
N THR A 745 -32.69 6.80 17.58
CA THR A 745 -31.87 8.03 17.51
C THR A 745 -32.21 8.81 16.23
N ASP A 746 -31.49 9.88 15.92
CA ASP A 746 -31.50 10.45 14.57
C ASP A 746 -30.92 9.45 13.55
N PHE A 747 -29.83 8.76 13.92
CA PHE A 747 -29.24 7.59 13.25
C PHE A 747 -30.04 6.27 13.39
N SER A 748 -31.37 6.39 13.29
CA SER A 748 -32.34 5.30 13.07
C SER A 748 -33.16 5.60 11.80
N THR A 749 -33.82 4.61 11.21
CA THR A 749 -34.71 4.82 10.05
C THR A 749 -36.08 5.40 10.41
N SER A 750 -36.45 5.36 11.69
CA SER A 750 -37.72 5.84 12.22
C SER A 750 -37.64 6.01 13.74
N VAL A 751 -38.49 6.88 14.31
CA VAL A 751 -38.66 7.02 15.76
C VAL A 751 -39.41 5.81 16.32
N TYR A 752 -38.88 5.19 17.37
CA TYR A 752 -39.50 4.12 18.18
C TYR A 752 -38.98 4.13 19.62
N SER A 753 -39.76 3.57 20.54
CA SER A 753 -39.37 3.23 21.91
C SER A 753 -39.56 1.74 22.20
N TYR A 754 -38.94 1.22 23.28
CA TYR A 754 -39.13 -0.16 23.72
C TYR A 754 -40.46 -0.41 24.45
N ASN A 755 -41.31 0.61 24.65
CA ASN A 755 -42.64 0.44 25.24
C ASN A 755 -43.62 1.51 24.75
N GLU A 756 -44.30 1.26 23.63
CA GLU A 756 -45.31 2.17 23.05
C GLU A 756 -46.67 2.16 23.78
N VAL A 757 -46.89 1.29 24.77
CA VAL A 757 -48.20 1.16 25.43
C VAL A 757 -48.43 2.31 26.41
N ALA A 758 -49.37 3.19 26.05
CA ALA A 758 -49.65 4.43 26.76
C ALA A 758 -49.96 4.22 28.26
N ASP A 759 -49.24 4.97 29.10
CA ASP A 759 -49.32 4.93 30.57
C ASP A 759 -49.02 3.54 31.22
N ASP A 760 -48.29 2.63 30.54
CA ASP A 760 -47.71 1.40 31.14
C ASP A 760 -46.52 1.70 32.06
N LEU A 761 -46.81 2.31 33.20
CA LEU A 761 -45.84 2.70 34.24
C LEU A 761 -45.07 1.52 34.85
N GLU A 762 -45.58 0.29 34.73
CA GLU A 762 -44.97 -0.92 35.30
C GLU A 762 -44.05 -1.67 34.30
N MET A 763 -43.93 -1.18 33.06
CA MET A 763 -43.14 -1.80 31.99
C MET A 763 -43.51 -3.27 31.76
N LYS A 764 -44.82 -3.53 31.63
CA LYS A 764 -45.39 -4.85 31.29
C LYS A 764 -45.27 -5.18 29.81
N SER A 765 -45.31 -4.16 28.95
CA SER A 765 -45.26 -4.26 27.49
C SER A 765 -43.88 -3.92 26.91
N PHE A 766 -42.87 -3.82 27.78
CA PHE A 766 -41.49 -3.52 27.39
C PHE A 766 -40.86 -4.67 26.59
N SER A 767 -40.33 -4.37 25.40
CA SER A 767 -39.49 -5.31 24.64
C SER A 767 -38.42 -4.60 23.81
N ILE A 768 -37.24 -5.24 23.72
CA ILE A 768 -36.12 -4.87 22.84
C ILE A 768 -36.16 -5.57 21.48
N ASP A 769 -37.22 -6.32 21.14
CA ASP A 769 -37.23 -7.17 19.94
C ASP A 769 -36.99 -6.41 18.62
N VAL A 770 -37.27 -5.10 18.58
CA VAL A 770 -36.90 -4.21 17.48
C VAL A 770 -35.40 -4.25 17.14
N ASP A 771 -34.51 -4.36 18.13
CA ASP A 771 -33.06 -4.43 17.97
C ASP A 771 -32.57 -5.74 17.33
N LYS A 772 -33.46 -6.76 17.31
CA LYS A 772 -33.27 -8.08 16.70
C LYS A 772 -33.80 -8.14 15.27
N THR A 773 -34.51 -7.11 14.81
CA THR A 773 -35.10 -7.08 13.46
C THR A 773 -34.14 -6.54 12.41
N PRO A 774 -34.32 -6.89 11.12
CA PRO A 774 -33.57 -6.29 10.00
C PRO A 774 -33.64 -4.77 9.88
N THR A 775 -34.58 -4.08 10.56
CA THR A 775 -34.64 -2.62 10.64
C THR A 775 -33.73 -2.01 11.72
N SER A 776 -32.94 -2.82 12.41
CA SER A 776 -31.89 -2.39 13.33
C SER A 776 -30.66 -3.30 13.23
N ASN A 777 -30.80 -4.61 13.51
CA ASN A 777 -29.72 -5.59 13.73
C ASN A 777 -28.69 -5.20 14.81
N LYS A 778 -28.97 -4.17 15.62
CA LYS A 778 -28.06 -3.63 16.65
C LYS A 778 -27.58 -4.71 17.62
N LEU A 779 -28.48 -5.58 18.08
CA LEU A 779 -28.13 -6.64 19.03
C LEU A 779 -27.19 -7.70 18.40
N GLU A 780 -27.46 -8.15 17.17
CA GLU A 780 -26.60 -9.13 16.48
C GLU A 780 -25.21 -8.53 16.19
N PHE A 781 -25.14 -7.24 15.81
CA PHE A 781 -23.87 -6.55 15.58
C PHE A 781 -23.02 -6.48 16.87
N ILE A 782 -23.63 -6.13 18.00
CA ILE A 782 -22.96 -6.12 19.32
C ILE A 782 -22.50 -7.53 19.70
N GLN A 783 -23.36 -8.54 19.61
CA GLN A 783 -23.01 -9.93 19.94
C GLN A 783 -21.87 -10.46 19.08
N ARG A 784 -21.80 -10.08 17.79
CA ARG A 784 -20.68 -10.43 16.90
C ARG A 784 -19.39 -9.68 17.26
N ALA A 785 -19.46 -8.39 17.57
CA ALA A 785 -18.29 -7.61 18.03
C ALA A 785 -17.69 -8.19 19.33
N LEU A 786 -18.53 -8.52 20.31
CA LEU A 786 -18.14 -9.18 21.56
C LEU A 786 -17.47 -10.54 21.33
N LYS A 787 -17.90 -11.28 20.29
CA LYS A 787 -17.34 -12.60 19.93
C LYS A 787 -16.02 -12.53 19.15
N VAL A 788 -15.80 -11.46 18.37
CA VAL A 788 -14.58 -11.25 17.56
C VAL A 788 -13.45 -10.64 18.39
N SER A 789 -13.76 -9.88 19.44
CA SER A 789 -12.75 -9.20 20.26
C SER A 789 -11.95 -10.16 21.14
N GLU A 790 -10.62 -10.11 21.03
CA GLU A 790 -9.69 -10.72 22.01
C GLU A 790 -9.61 -9.94 23.34
N ARG A 791 -10.16 -8.72 23.38
CA ARG A 791 -10.17 -7.82 24.54
C ARG A 791 -11.59 -7.66 25.10
N ASN A 792 -11.74 -7.50 26.40
CA ASN A 792 -13.04 -7.16 27.00
C ASN A 792 -13.54 -5.80 26.49
N VAL A 793 -14.70 -5.78 25.81
CA VAL A 793 -15.34 -4.55 25.36
C VAL A 793 -16.28 -4.04 26.45
N THR A 794 -16.05 -2.80 26.91
CA THR A 794 -16.82 -2.13 27.95
C THR A 794 -17.99 -1.37 27.32
N LEU A 795 -19.20 -1.91 27.45
CA LEU A 795 -20.40 -1.34 26.85
C LEU A 795 -21.06 -0.32 27.80
N PHE A 796 -21.47 0.83 27.29
CA PHE A 796 -22.29 1.80 28.02
C PHE A 796 -23.49 2.25 27.18
N ALA A 797 -24.58 2.64 27.84
CA ALA A 797 -25.84 2.99 27.19
C ALA A 797 -26.21 4.47 27.39
N SER A 798 -26.90 5.05 26.40
CA SER A 798 -27.44 6.42 26.46
C SER A 798 -28.83 6.48 25.78
N SER A 799 -29.69 7.37 26.25
CA SER A 799 -31.10 7.49 25.83
C SER A 799 -31.36 8.86 25.23
N TRP A 800 -31.99 8.92 24.05
CA TRP A 800 -32.33 10.18 23.40
C TRP A 800 -33.68 10.74 23.85
N ALA A 801 -34.69 9.88 23.99
CA ALA A 801 -36.01 10.28 24.47
C ALA A 801 -36.75 9.10 25.13
N PRO A 802 -37.61 9.37 26.13
CA PRO A 802 -38.53 8.38 26.65
C PRO A 802 -39.61 8.03 25.60
N PRO A 803 -40.40 6.95 25.81
CA PRO A 803 -41.65 6.73 25.09
C PRO A 803 -42.51 7.99 25.05
N VAL A 804 -43.14 8.29 23.89
CA VAL A 804 -43.90 9.53 23.65
C VAL A 804 -44.94 9.78 24.75
N TRP A 805 -45.59 8.72 25.23
CA TRP A 805 -46.61 8.79 26.27
C TRP A 805 -46.10 9.19 27.65
N MET A 806 -44.78 9.30 27.90
CA MET A 806 -44.23 9.89 29.13
C MET A 806 -44.09 11.43 29.05
N THR A 807 -44.13 11.98 27.84
CA THR A 807 -43.78 13.39 27.59
C THR A 807 -44.96 14.34 27.79
N LYS A 808 -44.65 15.61 28.02
CA LYS A 808 -45.60 16.70 28.22
C LYS A 808 -46.11 17.28 26.90
N GLU A 809 -45.25 17.31 25.89
CA GLU A 809 -45.51 17.85 24.55
C GLU A 809 -46.10 16.81 23.58
N ASN A 810 -46.25 15.54 24.01
CA ASN A 810 -46.70 14.41 23.19
C ASN A 810 -45.86 14.25 21.90
N THR A 811 -44.53 14.36 22.05
CA THR A 811 -43.51 14.19 21.01
C THR A 811 -42.19 13.78 21.68
N THR A 812 -41.26 13.17 20.94
CA THR A 812 -39.88 12.95 21.39
C THR A 812 -38.97 14.16 21.15
N LEU A 813 -39.41 15.17 20.38
CA LEU A 813 -38.55 16.28 19.92
C LEU A 813 -38.51 17.43 20.94
N ASN A 814 -37.35 17.68 21.55
CA ASN A 814 -37.16 18.71 22.60
C ASN A 814 -38.22 18.66 23.71
N CYS A 815 -38.53 17.45 24.16
CA CYS A 815 -39.62 17.16 25.08
C CYS A 815 -39.21 17.22 26.55
N HIS A 816 -40.19 17.26 27.45
CA HIS A 816 -40.02 17.21 28.91
C HIS A 816 -40.92 16.12 29.51
N ILE A 817 -40.56 15.58 30.67
CA ILE A 817 -41.38 14.59 31.40
C ILE A 817 -42.65 15.25 31.98
N LYS A 818 -43.83 14.62 31.82
CA LYS A 818 -45.12 15.20 32.24
C LYS A 818 -45.43 15.13 33.75
N GLY A 819 -44.50 14.69 34.59
CA GLY A 819 -44.60 14.73 36.06
C GLY A 819 -43.99 13.52 36.79
N ASP A 820 -43.92 13.61 38.13
CA ASP A 820 -43.15 12.74 39.04
C ASP A 820 -43.23 11.23 38.74
N LYS A 821 -44.45 10.67 38.59
CA LYS A 821 -44.64 9.22 38.36
C LYS A 821 -43.97 8.71 37.08
N TYR A 822 -43.73 9.60 36.10
CA TYR A 822 -43.09 9.27 34.83
C TYR A 822 -41.56 9.31 34.92
N TRP A 823 -40.97 10.07 35.85
CA TRP A 823 -39.54 9.94 36.18
C TRP A 823 -39.24 8.57 36.78
N THR A 824 -40.12 8.05 37.65
CA THR A 824 -39.98 6.69 38.19
C THR A 824 -40.13 5.64 37.08
N ALA A 825 -41.08 5.83 36.16
CA ALA A 825 -41.25 4.96 34.99
C ALA A 825 -40.04 4.99 34.04
N LEU A 826 -39.40 6.15 33.83
CA LEU A 826 -38.19 6.26 33.00
C LEU A 826 -37.00 5.52 33.63
N ALA A 827 -36.80 5.65 34.94
CA ALA A 827 -35.80 4.86 35.65
C ALA A 827 -36.06 3.34 35.57
N LEU A 828 -37.33 2.91 35.63
CA LEU A 828 -37.71 1.51 35.42
C LEU A 828 -37.49 1.06 33.97
N TYR A 829 -37.76 1.93 32.98
CA TYR A 829 -37.51 1.67 31.55
C TYR A 829 -36.01 1.43 31.28
N TYR A 830 -35.11 2.26 31.83
CA TYR A 830 -33.66 2.00 31.77
C TYR A 830 -33.28 0.70 32.50
N SER A 831 -33.81 0.44 33.69
CA SER A 831 -33.55 -0.82 34.41
C SER A 831 -34.05 -2.06 33.65
N LYS A 832 -35.13 -1.96 32.89
CA LYS A 832 -35.67 -3.05 32.05
C LYS A 832 -34.80 -3.30 30.83
N PHE A 833 -34.29 -2.23 30.20
CA PHE A 833 -33.32 -2.34 29.10
C PHE A 833 -32.06 -3.11 29.51
N PHE A 834 -31.47 -2.79 30.66
CA PHE A 834 -30.30 -3.53 31.19
C PHE A 834 -30.59 -5.01 31.42
N SER A 835 -31.72 -5.35 32.06
CA SER A 835 -32.11 -6.75 32.28
C SER A 835 -32.38 -7.50 30.97
N ALA A 836 -32.94 -6.83 29.96
CA ALA A 836 -33.20 -7.43 28.65
C ALA A 836 -31.90 -7.71 27.89
N TYR A 837 -30.98 -6.73 27.80
CA TYR A 837 -29.69 -6.92 27.14
C TYR A 837 -28.82 -7.97 27.84
N GLU A 838 -28.79 -7.99 29.18
CA GLU A 838 -28.04 -9.04 29.92
C GLU A 838 -28.65 -10.43 29.71
N SER A 839 -29.98 -10.55 29.53
CA SER A 839 -30.62 -11.83 29.18
C SER A 839 -30.28 -12.34 27.77
N GLU A 840 -29.87 -11.45 26.86
CA GLU A 840 -29.34 -11.75 25.53
C GLU A 840 -27.80 -11.89 25.53
N GLY A 841 -27.18 -12.00 26.71
CA GLY A 841 -25.73 -12.17 26.89
C GLY A 841 -24.89 -10.89 26.76
N VAL A 842 -25.53 -9.72 26.63
CA VAL A 842 -24.87 -8.42 26.45
C VAL A 842 -24.87 -7.64 27.77
N ARG A 843 -23.84 -7.83 28.58
CA ARG A 843 -23.68 -7.10 29.86
C ARG A 843 -23.20 -5.66 29.62
N ILE A 844 -23.90 -4.70 30.20
CA ILE A 844 -23.64 -3.26 30.07
C ILE A 844 -23.04 -2.72 31.38
N TRP A 845 -21.95 -1.98 31.29
CA TRP A 845 -21.17 -1.45 32.41
C TRP A 845 -21.63 -0.07 32.90
N GLY A 846 -22.09 0.79 31.98
CA GLY A 846 -22.43 2.19 32.30
C GLY A 846 -23.73 2.66 31.65
N LEU A 847 -24.34 3.68 32.25
CA LEU A 847 -25.54 4.36 31.78
C LEU A 847 -25.32 5.87 31.90
N THR A 848 -25.48 6.61 30.81
CA THR A 848 -25.59 8.07 30.89
C THR A 848 -27.01 8.47 31.31
N THR A 849 -27.16 9.62 31.95
CA THR A 849 -28.46 10.12 32.42
C THR A 849 -29.43 10.41 31.28
N GLN A 850 -28.93 11.01 30.19
CA GLN A 850 -29.65 11.43 28.99
C GLN A 850 -28.65 11.85 27.90
N ASN A 851 -28.92 11.57 26.63
CA ASN A 851 -28.18 12.13 25.50
C ASN A 851 -28.56 13.60 25.28
N GLU A 852 -27.60 14.52 25.31
CA GLU A 852 -27.84 15.97 25.13
C GLU A 852 -29.05 16.52 25.93
N PRO A 853 -29.02 16.56 27.28
CA PRO A 853 -30.08 17.21 28.04
C PRO A 853 -30.21 18.73 27.74
N ILE A 854 -29.18 19.37 27.18
CA ILE A 854 -29.15 20.82 26.92
C ILE A 854 -29.69 21.13 25.53
N ARG A 855 -30.58 22.13 25.44
CA ARG A 855 -31.15 22.56 24.15
C ARG A 855 -30.13 23.35 23.33
N GLN A 856 -29.53 22.72 22.32
CA GLN A 856 -28.66 23.38 21.35
C GLN A 856 -29.39 24.55 20.65
N LEU A 857 -28.78 25.75 20.71
CA LEU A 857 -29.32 26.96 20.08
C LEU A 857 -28.83 27.09 18.64
N GLY A 858 -29.75 27.29 17.69
CA GLY A 858 -29.43 27.51 16.28
C GLY A 858 -29.24 26.24 15.44
N ALA A 859 -29.46 25.05 15.99
CA ALA A 859 -29.47 23.80 15.23
C ALA A 859 -30.52 23.86 14.09
N PRO A 860 -30.16 23.55 12.82
CA PRO A 860 -31.07 23.67 11.68
C PRO A 860 -32.02 22.47 11.52
N LYS A 861 -31.75 21.36 12.21
CA LYS A 861 -32.56 20.14 12.24
C LYS A 861 -32.85 19.74 13.69
N ALA A 862 -33.83 18.86 13.90
CA ALA A 862 -34.25 18.44 15.24
C ALA A 862 -34.62 16.95 15.26
N TRP A 863 -34.23 16.28 16.33
CA TRP A 863 -34.37 14.83 16.53
C TRP A 863 -34.89 14.52 17.94
N GLN A 864 -34.93 13.23 18.31
CA GLN A 864 -35.31 12.79 19.65
C GLN A 864 -34.42 13.46 20.70
N SER A 865 -35.01 14.17 21.65
CA SER A 865 -34.29 14.78 22.78
C SER A 865 -35.25 15.03 23.94
N LEU A 866 -34.99 14.39 25.08
CA LEU A 866 -35.51 14.81 26.38
C LEU A 866 -34.59 15.91 26.94
N ARG A 867 -35.16 17.07 27.27
CA ARG A 867 -34.42 18.19 27.84
C ARG A 867 -34.75 18.33 29.34
N PHE A 868 -33.73 18.62 30.14
CA PHE A 868 -33.86 18.90 31.58
C PHE A 868 -32.64 19.70 32.09
N THR A 869 -32.73 20.32 33.27
CA THR A 869 -31.58 21.02 33.89
C THR A 869 -30.71 20.09 34.75
N ALA A 870 -29.54 20.57 35.18
CA ALA A 870 -28.69 19.84 36.12
C ALA A 870 -29.39 19.57 37.47
N GLU A 871 -30.27 20.46 37.93
CA GLU A 871 -31.08 20.25 39.14
C GLU A 871 -32.16 19.17 38.95
N GLU A 872 -32.74 19.09 37.75
CA GLU A 872 -33.68 18.03 37.39
C GLU A 872 -32.97 16.67 37.23
N GLU A 873 -31.75 16.66 36.66
CA GLU A 873 -30.89 15.47 36.62
C GLU A 873 -30.55 14.98 38.04
N ARG A 874 -30.08 15.88 38.90
CA ARG A 874 -29.79 15.60 40.32
C ARG A 874 -31.01 14.97 40.99
N ASP A 875 -32.19 15.55 40.82
CA ASP A 875 -33.43 15.05 41.42
C ASP A 875 -33.88 13.72 40.81
N PHE A 876 -33.66 13.49 39.51
CA PHE A 876 -33.91 12.22 38.84
C PHE A 876 -32.99 11.12 39.37
N ILE A 877 -31.67 11.37 39.47
CA ILE A 877 -30.69 10.46 40.10
C ILE A 877 -31.08 10.15 41.54
N LYS A 878 -31.27 11.20 42.35
CA LYS A 878 -31.54 11.12 43.79
C LYS A 878 -32.82 10.35 44.13
N LYS A 879 -33.92 10.64 43.43
CA LYS A 879 -35.26 10.14 43.78
C LYS A 879 -35.68 8.89 43.00
N ASN A 880 -35.13 8.64 41.81
CA ASN A 880 -35.60 7.59 40.90
C ASN A 880 -34.47 6.69 40.39
N LEU A 881 -33.57 7.21 39.57
CA LEU A 881 -32.62 6.42 38.80
C LEU A 881 -31.58 5.72 39.68
N GLY A 882 -30.95 6.47 40.59
CA GLY A 882 -29.96 5.94 41.54
C GLY A 882 -30.52 4.81 42.39
N PRO A 883 -31.64 5.00 43.12
CA PRO A 883 -32.29 3.96 43.90
C PRO A 883 -32.64 2.70 43.08
N ILE A 884 -33.26 2.86 41.90
CA ILE A 884 -33.70 1.73 41.06
C ILE A 884 -32.50 0.96 40.49
N MET A 885 -31.48 1.65 39.96
CA MET A 885 -30.29 0.99 39.43
C MET A 885 -29.46 0.35 40.55
N LYS A 886 -29.34 0.97 41.73
CA LYS A 886 -28.66 0.37 42.89
C LYS A 886 -29.38 -0.86 43.45
N GLN A 887 -30.71 -0.95 43.28
CA GLN A 887 -31.50 -2.13 43.66
C GLN A 887 -31.36 -3.27 42.65
N ASN A 888 -31.50 -2.98 41.35
CA ASN A 888 -31.63 -4.01 40.31
C ASN A 888 -30.31 -4.36 39.61
N HIS A 889 -29.39 -3.38 39.51
CA HIS A 889 -28.18 -3.39 38.68
C HIS A 889 -26.98 -2.74 39.41
N PRO A 890 -26.61 -3.21 40.63
CA PRO A 890 -25.75 -2.47 41.57
C PRO A 890 -24.33 -2.17 41.08
N ASP A 891 -23.84 -2.88 40.06
CA ASP A 891 -22.51 -2.65 39.48
C ASP A 891 -22.46 -1.47 38.49
N VAL A 892 -23.61 -1.04 37.94
CA VAL A 892 -23.67 -0.12 36.80
C VAL A 892 -23.21 1.30 37.17
N LYS A 893 -22.39 1.90 36.31
CA LYS A 893 -21.86 3.26 36.49
C LYS A 893 -22.82 4.29 35.92
N ILE A 894 -23.35 5.17 36.76
CA ILE A 894 -24.12 6.34 36.29
C ILE A 894 -23.14 7.44 35.88
N ILE A 895 -23.30 7.90 34.64
CA ILE A 895 -22.52 8.95 33.99
C ILE A 895 -23.45 10.16 33.80
N ILE A 896 -23.06 11.33 34.32
CA ILE A 896 -23.89 12.55 34.21
C ILE A 896 -23.55 13.38 32.96
N MET A 897 -24.40 14.36 32.66
CA MET A 897 -24.32 15.29 31.51
C MET A 897 -24.49 14.63 30.14
N ASP A 898 -23.44 14.02 29.55
CA ASP A 898 -23.47 13.44 28.19
C ASP A 898 -23.93 14.49 27.14
N ASP A 899 -23.26 15.65 27.18
CA ASP A 899 -23.44 16.86 26.34
C ASP A 899 -22.07 17.57 26.12
N GLN A 900 -22.05 18.72 25.44
CA GLN A 900 -20.82 19.40 24.97
C GLN A 900 -19.84 19.81 26.09
N LYS A 901 -18.53 19.69 25.81
CA LYS A 901 -17.42 20.02 26.73
C LYS A 901 -17.48 21.42 27.37
N ASP A 902 -18.07 22.43 26.73
CA ASP A 902 -18.21 23.80 27.27
C ASP A 902 -19.27 23.96 28.38
N GLU A 903 -19.99 22.90 28.73
CA GLU A 903 -20.98 22.88 29.82
C GLU A 903 -20.50 22.14 31.09
N ILE A 904 -19.37 21.42 31.03
CA ILE A 904 -18.89 20.50 32.09
C ILE A 904 -18.76 21.13 33.49
N LEU A 905 -18.31 22.39 33.59
CA LEU A 905 -18.15 23.08 34.88
C LEU A 905 -19.46 23.62 35.47
N LYS A 906 -20.52 23.73 34.66
CA LYS A 906 -21.85 24.20 35.07
C LYS A 906 -22.72 23.04 35.55
N TRP A 907 -22.51 21.82 35.02
CA TRP A 907 -23.31 20.62 35.31
C TRP A 907 -22.99 19.96 36.66
N ASN A 908 -22.87 20.75 37.72
CA ASN A 908 -22.36 20.32 39.03
C ASN A 908 -23.43 19.95 40.07
N ALA A 909 -24.72 20.18 39.80
CA ALA A 909 -25.81 19.98 40.77
C ALA A 909 -25.88 18.52 41.31
N SER A 910 -25.63 17.53 40.45
CA SER A 910 -25.56 16.11 40.80
C SER A 910 -24.33 15.71 41.62
N LEU A 911 -23.32 16.59 41.70
CA LEU A 911 -22.06 16.38 42.41
C LEU A 911 -22.07 17.02 43.82
N VAL A 912 -22.78 18.14 43.98
CA VAL A 912 -22.81 18.90 45.25
C VAL A 912 -23.93 18.44 46.22
N ASP A 913 -24.92 17.67 45.77
CA ASP A 913 -25.93 17.03 46.62
C ASP A 913 -25.46 15.62 47.03
N PRO A 914 -25.17 15.35 48.31
CA PRO A 914 -24.66 14.05 48.76
C PRO A 914 -25.57 12.86 48.43
N GLU A 915 -26.88 13.06 48.37
CA GLU A 915 -27.84 11.99 48.09
C GLU A 915 -27.86 11.61 46.60
N ALA A 916 -27.51 12.54 45.70
CA ALA A 916 -27.28 12.27 44.28
C ALA A 916 -25.85 11.76 44.04
N ARG A 917 -24.84 12.45 44.61
CA ARG A 917 -23.41 12.18 44.42
C ARG A 917 -23.03 10.74 44.71
N GLN A 918 -23.67 10.07 45.66
CA GLN A 918 -23.42 8.65 46.01
C GLN A 918 -23.63 7.65 44.85
N TYR A 919 -24.34 8.05 43.79
CA TYR A 919 -24.64 7.22 42.62
C TYR A 919 -23.77 7.58 41.40
N VAL A 920 -23.28 8.83 41.34
CA VAL A 920 -22.49 9.33 40.20
C VAL A 920 -21.12 8.69 40.17
N SER A 921 -20.73 8.14 39.03
CA SER A 921 -19.42 7.51 38.81
C SER A 921 -18.53 8.31 37.86
N GLY A 922 -19.11 8.97 36.87
CA GLY A 922 -18.39 9.75 35.86
C GLY A 922 -19.22 10.89 35.27
N ILE A 923 -18.61 11.68 34.41
CA ILE A 923 -19.26 12.68 33.55
C ILE A 923 -18.95 12.38 32.08
N GLY A 924 -19.99 12.39 31.25
CA GLY A 924 -19.92 12.19 29.81
C GLY A 924 -19.78 13.53 29.11
N VAL A 925 -18.86 13.64 28.17
CA VAL A 925 -18.64 14.85 27.39
C VAL A 925 -18.67 14.59 25.89
N HIS A 926 -19.22 15.55 25.14
CA HIS A 926 -19.35 15.51 23.68
C HIS A 926 -18.47 16.57 23.01
N TRP A 927 -18.20 16.34 21.72
CA TRP A 927 -17.45 17.27 20.89
C TRP A 927 -18.06 17.38 19.48
N TYR A 928 -18.71 18.52 19.19
CA TYR A 928 -19.15 18.89 17.83
C TYR A 928 -18.70 20.29 17.39
N LYS A 929 -18.14 21.09 18.30
CA LYS A 929 -17.66 22.45 18.05
C LYS A 929 -16.16 22.46 17.68
N ASN A 930 -15.79 21.82 16.57
CA ASN A 930 -14.39 21.65 16.11
C ASN A 930 -13.67 22.96 15.63
N LEU A 931 -14.09 24.10 16.17
CA LEU A 931 -13.57 25.44 15.91
C LEU A 931 -12.21 25.69 16.59
N ASP A 932 -11.72 24.76 17.41
CA ASP A 932 -10.39 24.83 18.03
C ASP A 932 -9.25 24.77 17.00
N PHE A 933 -9.53 24.28 15.78
CA PHE A 933 -8.64 24.38 14.63
C PHE A 933 -8.65 25.76 13.95
N VAL A 934 -9.72 26.54 14.15
CA VAL A 934 -9.83 27.93 13.67
C VAL A 934 -9.21 28.89 14.69
N ALA A 935 -9.40 28.63 15.99
CA ALA A 935 -8.72 29.33 17.07
C ALA A 935 -8.42 28.38 18.24
N GLU A 936 -7.13 28.20 18.57
CA GLU A 936 -6.65 27.17 19.53
C GLU A 936 -7.23 27.26 20.95
N SER A 937 -7.91 28.36 21.30
CA SER A 937 -8.61 28.58 22.57
C SER A 937 -9.99 27.93 22.67
N LEU A 938 -10.57 27.40 21.58
CA LEU A 938 -11.98 26.95 21.55
C LEU A 938 -12.18 25.45 21.87
N GLY A 939 -11.13 24.70 22.22
CA GLY A 939 -11.22 23.25 22.50
C GLY A 939 -11.75 22.88 23.89
N ASN A 940 -11.84 23.83 24.82
CA ASN A 940 -12.32 23.63 26.20
C ASN A 940 -11.55 22.56 27.03
N PHE A 941 -10.29 22.28 26.67
CA PHE A 941 -9.48 21.24 27.33
C PHE A 941 -9.12 21.60 28.79
N LYS A 942 -9.02 22.89 29.13
CA LYS A 942 -8.66 23.34 30.50
C LYS A 942 -9.81 23.13 31.47
N GLU A 943 -11.03 23.15 30.96
CA GLU A 943 -12.29 22.97 31.67
C GLU A 943 -12.42 21.51 32.14
N LEU A 944 -11.87 20.54 31.38
CA LEU A 944 -11.72 19.14 31.80
C LEU A 944 -10.75 19.02 32.98
N ALA A 945 -9.55 19.60 32.87
CA ALA A 945 -8.58 19.61 33.97
C ALA A 945 -9.15 20.30 35.22
N ARG A 946 -9.83 21.43 35.06
CA ARG A 946 -10.47 22.15 36.15
C ARG A 946 -11.65 21.38 36.76
N PHE A 947 -12.35 20.57 35.98
CA PHE A 947 -13.37 19.66 36.50
C PHE A 947 -12.74 18.57 37.38
N HIS A 948 -11.63 17.96 36.92
CA HIS A 948 -10.91 16.94 37.69
C HIS A 948 -10.30 17.50 38.99
N GLU A 949 -9.74 18.72 38.97
CA GLU A 949 -9.28 19.42 40.19
C GLU A 949 -10.38 19.58 41.25
N LEU A 950 -11.64 19.71 40.82
CA LEU A 950 -12.80 19.87 41.69
C LEU A 950 -13.45 18.54 42.08
N ASN A 951 -13.35 17.51 41.24
CA ASN A 951 -14.02 16.22 41.37
C ASN A 951 -13.07 15.05 41.02
N PRO A 952 -11.96 14.85 41.75
CA PRO A 952 -10.91 13.91 41.36
C PRO A 952 -11.33 12.43 41.45
N ASP A 953 -12.48 12.14 42.07
CA ASP A 953 -13.11 10.83 42.18
C ASP A 953 -14.25 10.59 41.16
N VAL A 954 -14.40 11.49 40.18
CA VAL A 954 -15.31 11.36 39.03
C VAL A 954 -14.47 11.19 37.76
N PHE A 955 -14.69 10.11 37.00
CA PHE A 955 -14.00 9.96 35.71
C PHE A 955 -14.64 10.87 34.64
N ILE A 956 -13.81 11.44 33.77
CA ILE A 956 -14.24 12.12 32.55
C ILE A 956 -14.16 11.11 31.41
N LEU A 957 -15.24 10.93 30.65
CA LEU A 957 -15.27 10.10 29.44
C LEU A 957 -15.80 10.94 28.28
N ALA A 958 -15.04 11.04 27.18
CA ALA A 958 -15.60 11.54 25.93
C ALA A 958 -16.55 10.45 25.38
N THR A 959 -17.85 10.66 25.56
CA THR A 959 -18.90 9.70 25.26
C THR A 959 -19.38 9.79 23.82
N GLU A 960 -19.09 10.89 23.12
CA GLU A 960 -19.55 11.10 21.73
C GLU A 960 -18.73 12.17 20.99
N ALA A 961 -18.35 11.87 19.75
CA ALA A 961 -17.62 12.80 18.88
C ALA A 961 -17.77 12.40 17.40
N CYS A 962 -17.92 13.37 16.49
CA CYS A 962 -17.95 13.10 15.04
C CYS A 962 -17.35 14.24 14.21
N ALA A 963 -16.97 13.91 12.97
CA ALA A 963 -16.69 14.90 11.93
C ALA A 963 -17.90 15.07 10.99
N GLY A 964 -17.95 16.18 10.25
CA GLY A 964 -19.01 16.43 9.26
C GLY A 964 -20.32 17.00 9.80
N SER A 965 -20.36 17.43 11.07
CA SER A 965 -21.52 18.03 11.74
C SER A 965 -21.66 19.55 11.54
N LEU A 966 -20.64 20.23 11.02
CA LEU A 966 -20.70 21.67 10.75
C LEU A 966 -21.50 21.98 9.47
N ILE A 967 -22.06 23.19 9.41
CA ILE A 967 -22.69 23.73 8.20
C ILE A 967 -21.68 23.90 7.06
N GLU A 968 -22.18 23.83 5.83
CA GLU A 968 -21.33 23.93 4.64
C GLU A 968 -20.60 25.28 4.55
N GLY A 969 -19.33 25.24 4.16
CA GLY A 969 -18.46 26.42 4.15
C GLY A 969 -17.81 26.78 5.50
N LEU A 970 -18.10 26.05 6.59
CA LEU A 970 -17.44 26.22 7.90
C LEU A 970 -16.61 24.99 8.29
N GLY A 971 -15.36 25.21 8.70
CA GLY A 971 -14.44 24.15 9.12
C GLY A 971 -14.22 23.09 8.04
N THR A 972 -14.63 21.85 8.31
CA THR A 972 -14.57 20.73 7.36
C THR A 972 -15.90 20.43 6.64
N GLY A 973 -16.87 21.36 6.68
CA GLY A 973 -18.17 21.23 6.02
C GLY A 973 -19.06 20.10 6.54
N ALA A 974 -20.20 19.91 5.87
CA ALA A 974 -21.21 18.93 6.24
C ALA A 974 -20.98 17.55 5.60
N GLY A 975 -21.47 16.49 6.25
CA GLY A 975 -21.59 15.13 5.72
C GLY A 975 -20.27 14.47 5.30
N VAL A 976 -20.37 13.36 4.56
CA VAL A 976 -19.22 12.60 4.01
C VAL A 976 -18.48 13.39 2.93
N ARG A 977 -17.14 13.38 2.99
CA ARG A 977 -16.25 14.09 2.03
C ARG A 977 -15.13 13.20 1.45
N ILE A 978 -15.45 11.92 1.27
CA ILE A 978 -14.55 10.84 0.80
C ILE A 978 -13.78 11.13 -0.51
N LEU A 979 -14.24 12.09 -1.32
CA LEU A 979 -13.62 12.47 -2.60
C LEU A 979 -12.61 13.64 -2.50
N GLU A 980 -12.49 14.28 -1.34
CA GLU A 980 -11.72 15.51 -1.09
C GLU A 980 -10.56 15.24 -0.12
N ARG A 981 -9.41 14.75 -0.64
CA ARG A 981 -8.20 14.33 0.11
C ARG A 981 -7.89 15.17 1.35
N GLU A 982 -7.78 16.48 1.16
CA GLU A 982 -7.40 17.42 2.21
C GLU A 982 -8.45 17.49 3.33
N VAL A 983 -9.74 17.36 3.01
CA VAL A 983 -10.82 17.36 3.99
C VAL A 983 -10.84 16.05 4.78
N VAL A 984 -10.69 14.90 4.12
CA VAL A 984 -10.64 13.60 4.82
C VAL A 984 -9.40 13.48 5.70
N TRP A 985 -8.24 13.95 5.23
CA TRP A 985 -7.04 14.05 6.08
C TRP A 985 -7.27 15.00 7.24
N LYS A 986 -7.84 16.18 7.00
CA LYS A 986 -8.06 17.17 8.05
C LYS A 986 -8.96 16.65 9.17
N ARG A 987 -10.00 15.89 8.85
CA ARG A 987 -10.85 15.22 9.84
C ARG A 987 -10.06 14.25 10.72
N GLY A 988 -9.08 13.53 10.14
CA GLY A 988 -8.10 12.75 10.88
C GLY A 988 -7.23 13.58 11.83
N GLU A 989 -6.61 14.67 11.35
CA GLU A 989 -5.82 15.57 12.24
C GLU A 989 -6.65 16.12 13.40
N ILE A 990 -7.93 16.41 13.14
CA ILE A 990 -8.84 16.96 14.14
C ILE A 990 -9.13 15.92 15.23
N TYR A 991 -9.45 14.67 14.87
CA TYR A 991 -9.57 13.57 15.83
C TYR A 991 -8.28 13.41 16.65
N ALA A 992 -7.11 13.43 16.00
CA ALA A 992 -5.83 13.26 16.67
C ALA A 992 -5.59 14.35 17.73
N ARG A 993 -5.92 15.60 17.41
CA ARG A 993 -5.78 16.72 18.35
C ARG A 993 -6.78 16.66 19.50
N ASP A 994 -8.05 16.39 19.23
CA ASP A 994 -9.07 16.33 20.29
C ASP A 994 -8.76 15.21 21.28
N ILE A 995 -8.52 13.99 20.78
CA ILE A 995 -8.18 12.83 21.61
C ILE A 995 -6.92 13.10 22.44
N ILE A 996 -5.84 13.62 21.84
CA ILE A 996 -4.60 13.91 22.58
C ILE A 996 -4.82 14.94 23.68
N ASN A 997 -5.57 16.02 23.42
CA ASN A 997 -5.73 17.10 24.41
C ASN A 997 -6.75 16.73 25.50
N ASP A 998 -7.80 15.97 25.18
CA ASP A 998 -8.70 15.38 26.18
C ASP A 998 -7.93 14.44 27.10
N LEU A 999 -7.16 13.50 26.53
CA LEU A 999 -6.31 12.58 27.28
C LEU A 999 -5.23 13.29 28.10
N ALA A 1000 -4.69 14.41 27.61
CA ALA A 1000 -3.74 15.24 28.36
C ALA A 1000 -4.39 16.01 29.52
N ASN A 1001 -5.72 16.16 29.53
CA ASN A 1001 -6.50 16.89 30.53
C ASN A 1001 -7.54 15.99 31.21
N TYR A 1002 -7.09 14.81 31.67
CA TYR A 1002 -7.83 13.89 32.55
C TYR A 1002 -9.02 13.12 31.95
N ALA A 1003 -9.25 13.18 30.63
CA ALA A 1003 -10.15 12.21 30.00
C ALA A 1003 -9.60 10.79 30.14
N SER A 1004 -10.49 9.86 30.44
CA SER A 1004 -10.21 8.44 30.70
C SER A 1004 -10.53 7.55 29.50
N GLY A 1005 -10.88 8.11 28.35
CA GLY A 1005 -11.26 7.39 27.14
C GLY A 1005 -12.00 8.30 26.15
N TRP A 1006 -12.18 7.83 24.93
CA TRP A 1006 -12.82 8.59 23.84
C TRP A 1006 -13.62 7.67 22.92
N THR A 1007 -14.81 8.11 22.54
CA THR A 1007 -15.81 7.32 21.82
C THR A 1007 -16.23 8.06 20.56
N ASP A 1008 -15.92 7.47 19.40
CA ASP A 1008 -16.39 7.91 18.09
C ASP A 1008 -17.92 7.76 17.97
N TRP A 1009 -18.53 8.44 17.00
CA TRP A 1009 -19.97 8.40 16.82
C TRP A 1009 -20.46 7.11 16.15
N ASN A 1010 -20.83 7.17 14.87
CA ASN A 1010 -21.30 6.00 14.14
C ASN A 1010 -20.11 5.14 13.71
N LEU A 1011 -19.99 3.91 14.23
CA LEU A 1011 -18.95 2.96 13.81
C LEU A 1011 -18.92 2.78 12.27
N VAL A 1012 -20.08 2.81 11.62
CA VAL A 1012 -20.21 2.67 10.17
C VAL A 1012 -21.32 3.59 9.64
N LEU A 1013 -21.07 4.30 8.54
CA LEU A 1013 -22.11 4.98 7.76
C LEU A 1013 -22.07 4.54 6.29
N ASP A 1014 -23.09 4.88 5.49
CA ASP A 1014 -22.96 4.82 4.03
C ASP A 1014 -22.23 6.07 3.48
N THR A 1015 -21.86 6.06 2.20
CA THR A 1015 -21.13 7.22 1.61
C THR A 1015 -21.95 8.50 1.50
N LYS A 1016 -23.18 8.53 2.03
CA LYS A 1016 -24.02 9.73 2.17
C LYS A 1016 -24.07 10.24 3.61
N GLY A 1017 -23.47 9.52 4.56
CA GLY A 1017 -23.49 9.84 5.99
C GLY A 1017 -24.76 9.41 6.71
N GLY A 1018 -25.45 8.37 6.22
CA GLY A 1018 -26.71 7.86 6.79
C GLY A 1018 -26.74 6.33 6.95
N PRO A 1019 -27.93 5.74 7.17
CA PRO A 1019 -29.23 6.39 7.21
C PRO A 1019 -29.45 7.24 8.47
N ASN A 1020 -30.19 8.34 8.35
CA ASN A 1020 -30.60 9.21 9.45
C ASN A 1020 -32.00 9.77 9.14
N TRP A 1021 -33.01 9.50 9.97
CA TRP A 1021 -34.41 9.90 9.67
C TRP A 1021 -34.61 11.42 9.73
N ALA A 1022 -33.80 12.12 10.54
CA ALA A 1022 -33.80 13.57 10.65
C ALA A 1022 -32.89 14.22 9.60
N GLU A 1023 -32.34 13.45 8.65
CA GLU A 1023 -31.37 13.87 7.63
C GLU A 1023 -30.12 14.59 8.21
N ASN A 1024 -29.75 14.29 9.45
CA ASN A 1024 -28.63 14.89 10.17
C ASN A 1024 -27.32 14.16 9.83
N ASN A 1025 -27.01 14.06 8.54
CA ASN A 1025 -25.93 13.21 8.05
C ASN A 1025 -24.53 13.75 8.39
N VAL A 1026 -23.66 12.89 8.93
CA VAL A 1026 -22.28 13.21 9.36
C VAL A 1026 -21.27 12.27 8.69
N ASP A 1027 -20.02 12.28 9.14
CA ASP A 1027 -18.96 11.38 8.65
C ASP A 1027 -18.64 10.28 9.67
N ALA A 1028 -18.01 9.18 9.23
CA ALA A 1028 -17.63 8.05 10.09
C ALA A 1028 -16.24 7.47 9.72
N PRO A 1029 -15.50 6.84 10.65
CA PRO A 1029 -14.18 6.29 10.34
C PRO A 1029 -14.19 5.15 9.31
N ILE A 1030 -15.30 4.40 9.22
CA ILE A 1030 -15.58 3.46 8.13
C ILE A 1030 -16.88 3.88 7.41
N LEU A 1031 -16.83 3.91 6.08
CA LEU A 1031 -17.99 4.10 5.21
C LEU A 1031 -18.21 2.85 4.34
N VAL A 1032 -19.46 2.46 4.05
CA VAL A 1032 -19.77 1.33 3.14
C VAL A 1032 -20.33 1.78 1.79
N ASP A 1033 -20.10 0.98 0.76
CA ASP A 1033 -20.82 1.04 -0.51
C ASP A 1033 -22.30 0.61 -0.34
N GLU A 1034 -23.20 1.57 -0.19
CA GLU A 1034 -24.64 1.30 -0.07
C GLU A 1034 -25.37 0.99 -1.38
N VAL A 1035 -24.65 0.87 -2.51
CA VAL A 1035 -25.21 0.56 -3.82
C VAL A 1035 -24.94 -0.90 -4.21
N GLY A 1036 -23.70 -1.38 -4.09
CA GLY A 1036 -23.32 -2.76 -4.39
C GLY A 1036 -23.09 -3.65 -3.15
N GLY A 1037 -22.79 -3.06 -2.00
CA GLY A 1037 -22.37 -3.78 -0.78
C GLY A 1037 -21.02 -4.49 -0.93
N LYS A 1038 -20.17 -4.06 -1.89
CA LYS A 1038 -18.92 -4.75 -2.28
C LYS A 1038 -17.62 -4.09 -1.86
N GLU A 1039 -17.71 -2.86 -1.35
CA GLU A 1039 -16.57 -2.11 -0.84
C GLU A 1039 -16.91 -1.47 0.51
N PHE A 1040 -15.90 -1.30 1.35
CA PHE A 1040 -15.92 -0.34 2.44
C PHE A 1040 -14.63 0.46 2.50
N TYR A 1041 -14.67 1.58 3.19
CA TYR A 1041 -13.71 2.66 3.06
C TYR A 1041 -13.24 3.10 4.44
N LYS A 1042 -12.01 2.72 4.82
CA LYS A 1042 -11.36 3.20 6.05
C LYS A 1042 -10.77 4.58 5.79
N GLN A 1043 -11.32 5.58 6.45
CA GLN A 1043 -10.89 6.97 6.32
C GLN A 1043 -9.72 7.28 7.28
N PRO A 1044 -8.98 8.39 7.13
CA PRO A 1044 -7.87 8.74 8.04
C PRO A 1044 -8.25 8.67 9.53
N MET A 1045 -9.48 9.04 9.88
CA MET A 1045 -10.03 8.93 11.24
C MET A 1045 -9.91 7.52 11.86
N TYR A 1046 -10.03 6.45 11.07
CA TYR A 1046 -9.88 5.07 11.55
C TYR A 1046 -8.44 4.78 12.01
N TYR A 1047 -7.46 5.17 11.22
CA TYR A 1047 -6.04 4.98 11.55
C TYR A 1047 -5.61 5.86 12.72
N ILE A 1048 -6.16 7.08 12.81
CA ILE A 1048 -6.00 7.97 13.96
C ILE A 1048 -6.61 7.36 15.23
N MET A 1049 -7.82 6.80 15.20
CA MET A 1049 -8.37 6.05 16.33
C MET A 1049 -7.47 4.86 16.70
N GLY A 1050 -6.84 4.22 15.72
CA GLY A 1050 -5.85 3.16 15.92
C GLY A 1050 -4.62 3.58 16.73
N HIS A 1051 -4.11 4.80 16.55
CA HIS A 1051 -2.98 5.35 17.32
C HIS A 1051 -3.22 5.40 18.83
N PHE A 1052 -4.49 5.33 19.28
CA PHE A 1052 -4.88 5.23 20.69
C PHE A 1052 -5.39 3.83 21.02
N SER A 1053 -6.48 3.38 20.38
CA SER A 1053 -7.17 2.12 20.70
C SER A 1053 -6.29 0.87 20.64
N LYS A 1054 -5.35 0.79 19.68
CA LYS A 1054 -4.48 -0.38 19.54
C LYS A 1054 -3.43 -0.45 20.66
N PHE A 1055 -2.90 0.70 21.08
CA PHE A 1055 -1.69 0.81 21.91
C PHE A 1055 -1.97 1.18 23.38
N LEU A 1056 -3.09 1.85 23.66
CA LEU A 1056 -3.52 2.27 24.99
C LEU A 1056 -4.60 1.31 25.50
N THR A 1057 -4.18 0.13 25.94
CA THR A 1057 -5.08 -0.90 26.49
C THR A 1057 -5.77 -0.44 27.78
N PRO A 1058 -6.99 -0.94 28.09
CA PRO A 1058 -7.70 -0.64 29.34
C PRO A 1058 -6.81 -0.87 30.57
N GLY A 1059 -6.74 0.13 31.45
CA GLY A 1059 -5.84 0.15 32.60
C GLY A 1059 -4.51 0.88 32.36
N SER A 1060 -4.17 1.26 31.12
CA SER A 1060 -3.03 2.16 30.82
C SER A 1060 -3.14 3.46 31.61
N VAL A 1061 -2.03 3.98 32.12
CA VAL A 1061 -1.99 5.14 33.03
C VAL A 1061 -1.25 6.30 32.37
N GLN A 1062 -1.83 7.50 32.32
CA GLN A 1062 -1.13 8.67 31.76
C GLN A 1062 0.09 8.99 32.63
N VAL A 1063 1.21 9.35 32.00
CA VAL A 1063 2.45 9.76 32.69
C VAL A 1063 2.92 11.16 32.28
N ALA A 1064 3.70 11.79 33.15
CA ALA A 1064 4.16 13.15 32.92
C ALA A 1064 5.15 13.26 31.76
N MET A 1065 4.89 14.23 30.87
CA MET A 1065 5.68 14.54 29.69
C MET A 1065 5.95 16.04 29.64
N ASN A 1066 7.12 16.46 30.11
CA ASN A 1066 7.52 17.87 30.20
C ASN A 1066 8.25 18.31 28.92
N VAL A 1067 7.94 19.51 28.43
CA VAL A 1067 8.64 20.15 27.31
C VAL A 1067 9.76 21.04 27.85
N SER A 1068 10.96 20.95 27.29
CA SER A 1068 12.06 21.83 27.72
C SER A 1068 11.84 23.27 27.24
N ALA A 1069 12.07 24.23 28.14
CA ALA A 1069 11.71 25.64 27.92
C ALA A 1069 12.41 26.29 26.71
N ALA A 1070 13.51 25.72 26.23
CA ALA A 1070 14.26 26.19 25.08
C ALA A 1070 13.57 25.91 23.72
N VAL A 1071 12.62 24.98 23.66
CA VAL A 1071 12.01 24.51 22.40
C VAL A 1071 10.48 24.58 22.36
N ASN A 1072 9.84 25.08 23.42
CA ASN A 1072 8.39 25.11 23.57
C ASN A 1072 7.66 25.70 22.35
N ASP A 1073 8.15 26.81 21.80
CA ASP A 1073 7.56 27.47 20.63
C ASP A 1073 7.74 26.66 19.33
N ALA A 1074 8.91 26.04 19.15
CA ALA A 1074 9.23 25.23 17.96
C ALA A 1074 8.34 23.98 17.82
N PHE A 1075 7.80 23.51 18.95
CA PHE A 1075 6.87 22.39 19.03
C PHE A 1075 5.43 22.81 19.39
N LYS A 1076 5.06 24.10 19.33
CA LYS A 1076 3.72 24.57 19.78
C LYS A 1076 2.55 23.82 19.12
N LYS A 1077 2.70 23.47 17.83
CA LYS A 1077 1.68 22.75 17.03
C LYS A 1077 1.85 21.23 16.98
N VAL A 1078 2.74 20.66 17.81
CA VAL A 1078 2.81 19.21 18.02
C VAL A 1078 1.95 18.86 19.23
N ASP A 1079 0.77 18.30 19.02
CA ASP A 1079 -0.04 17.77 20.12
C ASP A 1079 0.62 16.46 20.62
N ARG A 1080 0.74 16.26 21.94
CA ARG A 1080 1.46 15.10 22.52
C ARG A 1080 0.87 14.58 23.83
N VAL A 1081 0.95 13.26 24.06
CA VAL A 1081 0.60 12.61 25.34
C VAL A 1081 1.39 11.31 25.52
N ALA A 1082 1.63 10.87 26.76
CA ALA A 1082 2.36 9.65 27.08
C ALA A 1082 1.67 8.82 28.17
N PHE A 1083 1.79 7.50 28.08
CA PHE A 1083 1.15 6.49 28.93
C PHE A 1083 2.09 5.34 29.26
N VAL A 1084 1.90 4.68 30.41
CA VAL A 1084 2.42 3.33 30.67
C VAL A 1084 1.27 2.33 30.62
N THR A 1085 1.42 1.29 29.80
CA THR A 1085 0.41 0.23 29.62
C THR A 1085 0.49 -0.83 30.74
N PRO A 1086 -0.56 -1.64 30.97
CA PRO A 1086 -0.54 -2.77 31.90
C PRO A 1086 0.60 -3.77 31.62
N GLU A 1087 1.02 -3.89 30.36
CA GLU A 1087 2.11 -4.75 29.90
C GLU A 1087 3.52 -4.16 30.14
N GLN A 1088 3.63 -3.08 30.94
CA GLN A 1088 4.90 -2.40 31.28
C GLN A 1088 5.62 -1.83 30.05
N GLN A 1089 4.86 -1.21 29.14
CA GLN A 1089 5.41 -0.47 28.00
C GLN A 1089 5.05 1.01 28.09
N LEU A 1090 5.96 1.88 27.67
CA LEU A 1090 5.71 3.29 27.48
C LEU A 1090 5.17 3.50 26.06
N ALA A 1091 3.96 4.06 25.96
CA ALA A 1091 3.32 4.47 24.72
C ALA A 1091 3.29 6.00 24.65
N ILE A 1092 3.79 6.59 23.57
CA ILE A 1092 3.84 8.05 23.38
C ILE A 1092 3.15 8.37 22.06
N VAL A 1093 2.13 9.23 22.08
CA VAL A 1093 1.45 9.67 20.85
C VAL A 1093 1.81 11.12 20.54
N LEU A 1094 2.20 11.38 19.30
CA LEU A 1094 2.54 12.71 18.74
C LEU A 1094 1.68 12.99 17.51
N SER A 1095 1.21 14.22 17.34
CA SER A 1095 0.54 14.69 16.12
C SER A 1095 1.16 16.01 15.66
N ASN A 1096 1.78 16.02 14.47
CA ASN A 1096 2.37 17.23 13.88
C ASN A 1096 1.39 17.88 12.90
N ARG A 1097 0.79 19.00 13.32
CA ARG A 1097 -0.14 19.81 12.50
C ARG A 1097 0.55 20.79 11.53
N GLU A 1098 1.88 20.70 11.36
CA GLU A 1098 2.63 21.50 10.39
C GLU A 1098 3.05 20.66 9.19
N ALA A 1099 3.17 21.28 8.01
CA ALA A 1099 3.71 20.64 6.82
C ALA A 1099 5.25 20.47 6.85
N THR A 1100 5.91 20.92 7.92
CA THR A 1100 7.35 20.77 8.14
C THR A 1100 7.65 19.64 9.11
N GLU A 1101 8.61 18.80 8.73
CA GLU A 1101 9.19 17.76 9.56
C GLU A 1101 9.85 18.35 10.82
N LYS A 1102 9.85 17.57 11.91
CA LYS A 1102 10.54 17.86 13.17
C LYS A 1102 11.39 16.65 13.57
N THR A 1103 12.65 16.87 13.94
CA THR A 1103 13.37 15.89 14.77
C THR A 1103 12.98 16.13 16.24
N VAL A 1104 12.67 15.07 16.97
CA VAL A 1104 12.26 15.11 18.39
C VAL A 1104 13.17 14.23 19.22
N ARG A 1105 13.78 14.79 20.27
CA ARG A 1105 14.60 14.08 21.26
C ARG A 1105 13.82 13.80 22.54
N PHE A 1106 13.97 12.58 23.02
CA PHE A 1106 13.31 12.07 24.21
C PHE A 1106 14.30 11.68 25.30
N SER A 1107 13.97 12.02 26.54
CA SER A 1107 14.70 11.60 27.75
C SER A 1107 13.73 10.93 28.71
N LEU A 1108 13.89 9.61 28.90
CA LEU A 1108 13.11 8.78 29.81
C LEU A 1108 13.78 8.80 31.18
N SER A 1109 13.31 9.69 32.06
CA SER A 1109 14.02 10.05 33.29
C SER A 1109 14.02 8.94 34.35
N SER A 1110 12.95 8.14 34.42
CA SER A 1110 12.82 7.01 35.36
C SER A 1110 13.59 5.79 34.87
N GLU A 1111 13.47 5.49 33.57
CA GLU A 1111 14.09 4.34 32.89
C GLU A 1111 15.56 4.57 32.53
N LYS A 1112 16.06 5.81 32.64
CA LYS A 1112 17.41 6.26 32.30
C LYS A 1112 17.83 5.88 30.88
N ARG A 1113 16.98 6.22 29.91
CA ARG A 1113 17.26 6.03 28.47
C ARG A 1113 16.92 7.28 27.68
N SER A 1114 17.50 7.42 26.50
CA SER A 1114 17.16 8.46 25.53
C SER A 1114 17.04 7.89 24.12
N PHE A 1115 16.35 8.62 23.26
CA PHE A 1115 16.25 8.32 21.82
C PHE A 1115 15.84 9.58 21.06
N GLN A 1116 15.87 9.51 19.73
CA GLN A 1116 15.30 10.54 18.86
C GLN A 1116 14.41 9.89 17.81
N VAL A 1117 13.38 10.60 17.37
CA VAL A 1117 12.56 10.23 16.20
C VAL A 1117 12.52 11.40 15.21
N VAL A 1118 12.28 11.06 13.95
CA VAL A 1118 11.86 12.04 12.93
C VAL A 1118 10.34 11.96 12.86
N LEU A 1119 9.66 13.09 13.03
CA LEU A 1119 8.22 13.25 12.95
C LEU A 1119 7.89 14.10 11.71
N PRO A 1120 7.44 13.48 10.61
CA PRO A 1120 7.16 14.18 9.35
C PRO A 1120 6.09 15.27 9.47
N GLY A 1121 5.99 16.10 8.43
CA GLY A 1121 4.89 17.05 8.30
C GLY A 1121 3.55 16.34 8.08
N ASN A 1122 2.46 16.87 8.64
CA ASN A 1122 1.10 16.32 8.56
C ASN A 1122 1.06 14.81 8.84
N ALA A 1123 1.57 14.43 10.02
CA ALA A 1123 1.70 13.03 10.43
C ALA A 1123 1.42 12.84 11.93
N VAL A 1124 0.93 11.65 12.27
CA VAL A 1124 0.70 11.17 13.64
C VAL A 1124 1.59 9.95 13.87
N GLN A 1125 2.23 9.87 15.04
CA GLN A 1125 3.08 8.76 15.44
C GLN A 1125 2.66 8.22 16.81
N THR A 1126 2.69 6.89 16.97
CA THR A 1126 2.70 6.23 18.28
C THR A 1126 4.04 5.51 18.45
N ILE A 1127 4.76 5.84 19.51
CA ILE A 1127 6.09 5.31 19.82
C ILE A 1127 5.94 4.37 21.02
N MET A 1128 6.27 3.10 20.83
CA MET A 1128 6.25 2.05 21.85
C MET A 1128 7.67 1.74 22.31
N VAL A 1129 7.90 1.72 23.63
CA VAL A 1129 9.21 1.42 24.25
C VAL A 1129 9.01 0.61 25.52
N ALA A 1130 9.63 -0.57 25.66
CA ALA A 1130 9.53 -1.35 26.91
C ALA A 1130 10.09 -0.56 28.12
N THR A 1131 9.44 -0.56 29.30
CA THR A 1131 9.95 0.19 30.48
C THR A 1131 11.12 -0.52 31.18
N GLY A 1132 11.29 -1.83 30.95
CA GLY A 1132 12.43 -2.62 31.42
C GLY A 1132 12.15 -3.57 32.60
N SER A 1133 10.92 -3.62 33.09
CA SER A 1133 10.49 -4.51 34.19
C SER A 1133 9.95 -5.86 33.69
N ALA A 1134 10.82 -6.67 33.07
CA ALA A 1134 10.44 -8.01 32.60
C ALA A 1134 10.27 -8.99 33.79
N VAL A 1135 9.03 -9.44 34.05
CA VAL A 1135 8.76 -10.55 34.96
C VAL A 1135 9.07 -11.87 34.25
N ALA A 1136 9.81 -12.77 34.90
CA ALA A 1136 10.22 -14.04 34.31
C ALA A 1136 9.02 -14.97 34.03
N SER A 1137 9.01 -15.58 32.84
CA SER A 1137 8.01 -16.55 32.41
C SER A 1137 8.17 -17.90 33.13
N ASN A 1138 7.53 -18.06 34.28
CA ASN A 1138 7.40 -19.35 34.94
C ASN A 1138 6.29 -20.20 34.28
N ASN A 1139 6.67 -21.29 33.62
CA ASN A 1139 5.74 -22.35 33.25
C ASN A 1139 5.14 -22.97 34.52
N GLY A 1140 3.82 -22.87 34.69
CA GLY A 1140 3.08 -23.41 35.84
C GLY A 1140 1.67 -23.81 35.45
N SER A 1141 1.29 -25.04 35.81
CA SER A 1141 0.02 -25.68 35.47
C SER A 1141 -1.24 -24.93 35.95
N SER A 1142 -2.32 -25.13 35.20
CA SER A 1142 -3.68 -24.70 35.53
C SER A 1142 -4.18 -25.14 36.91
N GLU A 1143 -4.85 -24.22 37.63
CA GLU A 1143 -6.03 -24.54 38.44
C GLU A 1143 -6.85 -23.26 38.74
N ILE A 1144 -8.17 -23.41 38.89
CA ILE A 1144 -9.11 -22.29 39.14
C ILE A 1144 -9.72 -22.42 40.54
N PRO A 1145 -9.49 -21.48 41.47
CA PRO A 1145 -10.23 -21.38 42.72
C PRO A 1145 -11.53 -20.60 42.53
N ALA A 1146 -12.67 -21.20 42.91
CA ALA A 1146 -13.96 -20.53 42.97
C ALA A 1146 -14.06 -19.59 44.21
N PRO A 1147 -14.91 -18.54 44.20
CA PRO A 1147 -14.96 -17.58 45.29
C PRO A 1147 -15.67 -18.14 46.53
N THR A 1148 -15.00 -18.12 47.68
CA THR A 1148 -15.61 -18.38 49.00
C THR A 1148 -15.66 -17.11 49.84
N SER A 1149 -16.82 -16.86 50.44
CA SER A 1149 -17.11 -15.71 51.29
C SER A 1149 -16.24 -15.63 52.55
N LEU A 1150 -16.00 -14.40 53.03
CA LEU A 1150 -15.62 -14.15 54.42
C LEU A 1150 -16.36 -12.89 54.93
N ALA A 1151 -16.94 -13.02 56.12
CA ALA A 1151 -17.86 -12.02 56.68
C ALA A 1151 -17.15 -11.01 57.59
N VAL A 1152 -17.77 -9.82 57.72
CA VAL A 1152 -17.31 -8.76 58.64
C VAL A 1152 -17.44 -9.20 60.10
N ARG A 1153 -16.37 -9.01 60.89
CA ARG A 1153 -16.47 -8.65 62.31
C ARG A 1153 -15.27 -7.83 62.78
N ALA A 1154 -15.52 -6.78 63.55
CA ALA A 1154 -14.54 -5.81 64.05
C ALA A 1154 -14.05 -6.17 65.47
N GLY A 1155 -12.96 -5.54 65.94
CA GLY A 1155 -12.39 -5.91 67.25
C GLY A 1155 -11.24 -5.07 67.86
N ALA A 1156 -11.29 -3.74 67.82
CA ALA A 1156 -10.61 -2.82 68.79
C ALA A 1156 -9.05 -2.82 68.91
N GLN A 1157 -8.37 -1.86 69.58
CA GLN A 1157 -8.48 -0.39 69.67
C GLN A 1157 -7.22 0.18 70.40
N PHE A 1158 -6.92 1.48 70.25
CA PHE A 1158 -5.86 2.26 70.96
C PHE A 1158 -4.40 1.97 70.51
N SER A 1159 -3.47 2.94 70.48
CA SER A 1159 -3.25 4.05 71.43
C SER A 1159 -3.05 5.46 70.82
N LEU A 1160 -3.01 6.48 71.70
CA LEU A 1160 -2.91 7.92 71.35
C LEU A 1160 -1.45 8.43 71.29
N ALA A 1161 -1.11 9.09 70.18
CA ALA A 1161 -0.23 10.26 70.08
C ALA A 1161 -0.50 10.93 68.69
N LEU A 1162 -0.31 12.21 68.44
CA LEU A 1162 0.30 13.28 69.25
C LEU A 1162 -0.47 14.60 69.00
N LEU A 1163 -0.90 15.29 70.06
CA LEU A 1163 -1.58 16.58 69.95
C LEU A 1163 -0.63 17.68 70.44
N PHE A 1164 0.19 18.27 69.55
CA PHE A 1164 0.91 19.51 69.83
C PHE A 1164 1.51 20.18 68.57
N TRP A 1165 1.06 21.42 68.32
CA TRP A 1165 1.62 22.53 67.51
C TRP A 1165 0.62 23.15 66.52
N ILE A 1166 -0.16 24.10 67.05
CA ILE A 1166 -0.82 25.19 66.31
C ILE A 1166 -0.38 26.49 67.01
N ALA A 1167 -0.25 27.57 66.23
CA ALA A 1167 0.22 28.91 66.63
C ALA A 1167 1.73 28.98 67.02
N THR A 1168 2.50 29.99 66.57
CA THR A 1168 2.13 31.15 65.73
C THR A 1168 3.29 31.58 64.85
N LEU A 1169 2.99 32.05 63.64
CA LEU A 1169 3.80 33.06 62.98
C LEU A 1169 3.20 34.43 63.32
N VAL A 1170 3.95 35.23 64.07
CA VAL A 1170 3.85 36.70 64.03
C VAL A 1170 5.04 37.17 63.21
N ALA A 1171 4.81 37.39 61.91
CA ALA A 1171 5.59 38.22 60.99
C ALA A 1171 4.79 38.36 59.69
#